data_AF-A0A960K511-F1
#
_entry.id   AF-A0A960K511-F1
#
_cell.length_a   1.000
_cell.length_b   1.000
_cell.length_c   1.000
_cell.angle_alpha   90.00
_cell.angle_beta   90.00
_cell.angle_gamma   90.00
#
_symmetry.space_group_name_H-M   'P 1'
#
loop_
_entity.id
_entity.type
_entity.pdbx_description
1 polymer ?
#
loop_
_entity_poly.entity_id
_entity_poly.type
_entity_poly.pdbx_seq_one_letter_code
_entity_poly.pdbx_strand_id
1 'polypeptide(L)'
;ELALYDPQDHRIEQLQPGDSLAVEISNIPPLRQVQLRVIDDQGQEWAYARLTADREGRVGRTLLWYNTGVIGTTSRDLGYRPDPAFVTFEEAFQYWNFHQPSLEILDDDGRSIDRVPLPIARSRTEPLVYPSNAKGVLMNSMQVGRDPFFVTGTHFPAGSTVLLFVVENRYSWQEGDVFQDLTGQGLASDVTVVRLAAGQTDFTVQPWPDQLQRTGSFDIISRLVTSSPDPRSLNTQVQAFSSADLVAFSADTAVNLFDIINGHIVMEIAGRRLDDLPWYDSSWFEFADVFEKGETVYGAVDPTDFPPSHTGGEYAAYFVVEAQPAAYWDAASPALVDISGPGMSSQPEIALVKYSCINLTRTAIWPDADPPGCLSDYQVIVDFGATPATSSGTYVFDNVYNKGTDFIDRYPEPGFTVVDPPAECCLYSIGQQDHYDDVATGSDPNRAFDLTSLGFPLVRNWFTIRYPAQSPGGVGASLPSGTDRYPVVLFLHGRHPTCASGTAFNPSCPAADRIASHRGYDYILDSLAKQGYIAISVDAYDIQPSNSTNNYEARGILILEHLNRMEDWDLNGTDPWGGMFQNRIDMSRIAIVGHSRGGEGVVAAAELDVTLSGTYGHGIDAVIAIAPTDQQVGTKWEVLHTPYLLLVGAADGDVWNLQGFRPWDDSFPTGSSPQFEKSLAYVHGANHNFWNTVWTPGSGDPYASDDGASYTGPRLTAAEQRETGLTPITGFVHQHLGGVGEYRQIFTGKLPISTMPNDSMHWSYQHPDHLTADDYENGNTTLNTLAGGVSYPGSLSVSEGSVGSCSFHPSSNGTAGVTWTGAGDIYESVLPVGQRDVSGYSHLSFRVTQVPDGGTLNPVGADKTLIVRLVDGDGDSRKALTSDFRDIPYPYERSATNRPCQMKGVRIPLRTFAMNNSGVDLDDIVRVEIEFPGTGKVAIDDLQFTQ
;
A
#
# COMPACT_ATOMS: atom_id res chain seq x y z
N GLU A 1 21.43 13.96 -19.79
CA GLU A 1 20.55 14.30 -20.93
C GLU A 1 19.43 15.18 -20.39
N LEU A 2 18.80 16.01 -21.21
CA LEU A 2 17.62 16.79 -20.82
C LEU A 2 16.46 16.38 -21.71
N ALA A 3 15.34 16.02 -21.09
CA ALA A 3 14.07 15.85 -21.76
C ALA A 3 13.07 16.87 -21.21
N LEU A 4 12.26 17.42 -22.12
CA LEU A 4 11.20 18.38 -21.83
C LEU A 4 9.88 17.71 -22.11
N TYR A 5 8.90 17.95 -21.25
CA TYR A 5 7.56 17.42 -21.40
C TYR A 5 6.53 18.55 -21.33
N ASP A 6 5.48 18.41 -22.15
CA ASP A 6 4.29 19.23 -22.05
C ASP A 6 3.41 18.76 -20.86
N PRO A 7 2.33 19.48 -20.55
CA PRO A 7 1.44 19.12 -19.44
C PRO A 7 0.79 17.74 -19.63
N GLN A 8 0.53 17.34 -20.89
CA GLN A 8 -0.07 16.07 -21.26
C GLN A 8 0.94 14.91 -21.30
N ASP A 9 2.12 15.12 -20.73
CA ASP A 9 3.19 14.14 -20.57
C ASP A 9 3.88 13.73 -21.88
N HIS A 10 3.66 14.46 -22.98
CA HIS A 10 4.36 14.22 -24.23
C HIS A 10 5.74 14.85 -24.20
N ARG A 11 6.74 14.12 -24.69
CA ARG A 11 8.08 14.68 -24.90
C ARG A 11 8.02 15.73 -26.02
N ILE A 12 8.55 16.92 -25.74
CA ILE A 12 8.51 18.06 -26.65
C ILE A 12 9.90 18.61 -26.97
N GLU A 13 10.00 19.24 -28.14
CA GLU A 13 11.15 20.09 -28.53
C GLU A 13 10.82 21.58 -28.44
N GLN A 14 9.54 21.93 -28.34
CA GLN A 14 9.01 23.30 -28.32
C GLN A 14 7.73 23.36 -27.49
N LEU A 15 7.63 24.34 -26.60
CA LEU A 15 6.42 24.63 -25.82
C LEU A 15 5.42 25.45 -26.66
N GLN A 16 4.12 25.30 -26.43
CA GLN A 16 3.16 26.32 -26.84
C GLN A 16 2.95 27.32 -25.72
N PRO A 17 2.68 28.60 -26.07
CA PRO A 17 2.25 29.56 -25.07
C PRO A 17 1.04 29.03 -24.28
N GLY A 18 1.12 29.12 -22.96
CA GLY A 18 0.14 28.62 -22.01
C GLY A 18 0.40 27.21 -21.48
N ASP A 19 1.39 26.48 -21.99
CA ASP A 19 1.77 25.16 -21.47
C ASP A 19 2.58 25.29 -20.16
N SER A 20 2.36 24.37 -19.23
CA SER A 20 3.34 24.10 -18.18
C SER A 20 4.50 23.25 -18.72
N LEU A 21 5.68 23.43 -18.14
CA LEU A 21 6.90 22.72 -18.50
C LEU A 21 7.27 21.75 -17.38
N ALA A 22 7.35 20.46 -17.71
CA ALA A 22 8.03 19.46 -16.89
C ALA A 22 9.38 19.09 -17.51
N VAL A 23 10.34 18.74 -16.66
CA VAL A 23 11.71 18.42 -17.06
C VAL A 23 12.14 17.10 -16.44
N GLU A 24 12.97 16.37 -17.17
CA GLU A 24 13.67 15.18 -16.69
C GLU A 24 15.14 15.32 -17.10
N ILE A 25 16.03 15.06 -16.14
CA ILE A 25 17.46 15.25 -16.34
C ILE A 25 18.18 13.98 -15.94
N SER A 26 19.18 13.58 -16.71
CA SER A 26 20.05 12.44 -16.40
C SER A 26 21.52 12.81 -16.49
N ASN A 27 22.39 11.96 -15.97
CA ASN A 27 23.84 12.16 -15.88
C ASN A 27 24.25 13.31 -14.96
N ILE A 28 23.41 13.62 -13.97
CA ILE A 28 23.83 14.43 -12.82
C ILE A 28 24.65 13.52 -11.90
N PRO A 29 25.72 14.01 -11.23
CA PRO A 29 26.37 13.22 -10.19
C PRO A 29 25.32 12.71 -9.17
N PRO A 30 25.30 11.41 -8.83
CA PRO A 30 24.29 10.85 -7.94
C PRO A 30 24.16 11.59 -6.61
N LEU A 31 22.92 11.76 -6.12
CA LEU A 31 22.61 12.40 -4.84
C LEU A 31 23.16 13.84 -4.71
N ARG A 32 23.31 14.54 -5.84
CA ARG A 32 23.68 15.97 -5.87
C ARG A 32 22.51 16.80 -6.35
N GLN A 33 22.37 17.96 -5.71
CA GLN A 33 21.41 18.96 -6.13
C GLN A 33 21.85 19.67 -7.41
N VAL A 34 20.86 19.95 -8.24
CA VAL A 34 20.95 20.86 -9.37
C VAL A 34 19.95 22.00 -9.18
N GLN A 35 20.30 23.16 -9.72
CA GLN A 35 19.40 24.29 -9.76
C GLN A 35 18.96 24.52 -11.20
N LEU A 36 17.67 24.75 -11.40
CA LEU A 36 17.07 24.95 -12.71
C LEU A 36 16.48 26.34 -12.78
N ARG A 37 16.80 27.10 -13.82
CA ARG A 37 16.28 28.46 -14.05
C ARG A 37 15.74 28.62 -15.45
N VAL A 38 14.50 29.06 -15.57
CA VAL A 38 13.96 29.53 -16.86
C VAL A 38 14.26 31.01 -16.99
N ILE A 39 15.07 31.39 -17.97
CA ILE A 39 15.52 32.77 -18.17
C ILE A 39 15.22 33.21 -19.60
N ASP A 40 14.62 34.39 -19.78
CA ASP A 40 14.37 34.96 -21.10
C ASP A 40 15.60 35.66 -21.72
N ASP A 41 15.44 36.14 -22.95
CA ASP A 41 16.49 36.84 -23.70
C ASP A 41 16.81 38.25 -23.16
N GLN A 42 16.01 38.75 -22.22
CA GLN A 42 16.27 39.98 -21.46
C GLN A 42 17.00 39.72 -20.14
N GLY A 43 17.18 38.44 -19.77
CA GLY A 43 17.81 38.02 -18.52
C GLY A 43 16.85 37.97 -17.33
N GLN A 44 15.53 38.01 -17.57
CA GLN A 44 14.52 37.90 -16.52
C GLN A 44 14.27 36.42 -16.19
N GLU A 45 14.21 36.10 -14.90
CA GLU A 45 13.95 34.74 -14.40
C GLU A 45 12.44 34.51 -14.24
N TRP A 46 11.94 33.43 -14.82
CA TRP A 46 10.51 33.07 -14.85
C TRP A 46 10.16 31.88 -13.96
N ALA A 47 11.13 31.03 -13.65
CA ALA A 47 10.98 29.89 -12.76
C ALA A 47 12.33 29.49 -12.19
N TYR A 48 12.29 28.96 -10.97
CA TYR A 48 13.43 28.35 -10.29
C TYR A 48 13.00 27.07 -9.58
N ALA A 49 13.84 26.05 -9.65
CA ALA A 49 13.75 24.89 -8.77
C ALA A 49 15.15 24.46 -8.30
N ARG A 50 15.19 23.87 -7.12
CA ARG A 50 16.33 23.08 -6.65
C ARG A 50 15.84 21.66 -6.43
N LEU A 51 16.50 20.71 -7.08
CA LEU A 51 16.11 19.31 -7.14
C LEU A 51 17.34 18.41 -6.94
N THR A 52 17.18 17.33 -6.19
CA THR A 52 18.21 16.31 -5.98
C THR A 52 18.07 15.20 -7.00
N ALA A 53 19.21 14.76 -7.56
CA ALA A 53 19.24 13.58 -8.42
C ALA A 53 19.26 12.28 -7.59
N ASP A 54 18.59 11.25 -8.09
CA ASP A 54 18.58 9.90 -7.55
C ASP A 54 19.97 9.22 -7.58
N ARG A 55 20.07 7.99 -7.08
CA ARG A 55 21.30 7.19 -7.06
C ARG A 55 21.83 6.85 -8.46
N GLU A 56 21.00 6.88 -9.49
CA GLU A 56 21.41 6.73 -10.89
C GLU A 56 21.81 8.06 -11.54
N GLY A 57 21.70 9.18 -10.82
CA GLY A 57 22.02 10.50 -11.34
C GLY A 57 20.91 11.09 -12.22
N ARG A 58 19.66 10.72 -11.95
CA ARG A 58 18.47 11.22 -12.64
C ARG A 58 17.66 12.14 -11.72
N VAL A 59 17.18 13.24 -12.26
CA VAL A 59 16.06 13.99 -11.71
C VAL A 59 14.83 13.50 -12.47
N GLY A 60 13.96 12.77 -11.77
CA GLY A 60 12.71 12.28 -12.32
C GLY A 60 11.83 13.42 -12.85
N ARG A 61 10.85 13.07 -13.69
CA ARG A 61 9.98 14.05 -14.33
C ARG A 61 9.32 14.97 -13.30
N THR A 62 9.71 16.25 -13.31
CA THR A 62 9.29 17.23 -12.32
C THR A 62 8.75 18.48 -13.02
N LEU A 63 7.62 18.99 -12.53
CA LEU A 63 7.03 20.23 -13.01
C LEU A 63 7.90 21.41 -12.59
N LEU A 64 8.40 22.18 -13.55
CA LEU A 64 9.34 23.28 -13.31
C LEU A 64 8.69 24.66 -13.44
N TRP A 65 7.78 24.83 -14.40
CA TRP A 65 7.24 26.15 -14.74
C TRP A 65 5.78 26.06 -15.18
N TYR A 66 4.91 26.85 -14.55
CA TYR A 66 3.46 26.81 -14.81
C TYR A 66 3.07 27.73 -15.97
N ASN A 67 2.27 27.21 -16.90
CA ASN A 67 1.51 27.96 -17.91
C ASN A 67 2.31 29.03 -18.68
N THR A 68 3.61 28.80 -18.93
CA THR A 68 4.55 29.78 -19.50
C THR A 68 4.47 31.19 -18.86
N GLY A 69 4.28 31.23 -17.54
CA GLY A 69 4.25 32.48 -16.76
C GLY A 69 2.87 33.12 -16.60
N VAL A 70 1.78 32.45 -17.01
CA VAL A 70 0.40 32.95 -16.79
C VAL A 70 -0.07 32.57 -15.39
N ILE A 71 -0.21 33.57 -14.51
CA ILE A 71 -0.60 33.39 -13.11
C ILE A 71 -2.10 33.61 -12.86
N GLY A 72 -2.80 34.25 -13.80
CA GLY A 72 -4.22 34.54 -13.66
C GLY A 72 -4.54 35.66 -12.67
N THR A 73 -5.69 35.53 -12.01
CA THR A 73 -6.18 36.46 -10.99
C THR A 73 -6.63 35.69 -9.74
N THR A 74 -6.81 36.42 -8.64
CA THR A 74 -7.40 35.89 -7.41
C THR A 74 -8.35 36.90 -6.79
N SER A 75 -9.30 36.41 -6.00
CA SER A 75 -10.18 37.22 -5.14
C SER A 75 -9.50 37.59 -3.80
N ARG A 76 -8.39 36.93 -3.46
CA ARG A 76 -7.63 37.12 -2.23
C ARG A 76 -6.78 38.40 -2.31
N ASP A 77 -6.69 39.11 -1.19
CA ASP A 77 -5.81 40.27 -1.05
C ASP A 77 -4.44 39.81 -0.54
N LEU A 78 -3.57 39.39 -1.47
CA LEU A 78 -2.26 38.81 -1.13
C LEU A 78 -1.17 39.87 -0.87
N GLY A 79 -1.39 41.14 -1.23
CA GLY A 79 -0.41 42.21 -1.04
C GLY A 79 0.86 42.12 -1.89
N TYR A 80 1.02 41.10 -2.73
CA TYR A 80 2.10 40.96 -3.71
C TYR A 80 1.59 40.33 -5.03
N ARG A 81 2.38 40.44 -6.08
CA ARG A 81 2.17 39.75 -7.36
C ARG A 81 3.53 39.36 -7.95
N PRO A 82 3.65 38.16 -8.53
CA PRO A 82 4.86 37.78 -9.21
C PRO A 82 5.29 38.67 -10.37
N ASP A 83 6.60 38.87 -10.48
CA ASP A 83 7.25 39.64 -11.54
C ASP A 83 8.57 38.96 -11.97
N PRO A 84 8.67 38.43 -13.21
CA PRO A 84 7.70 38.54 -14.29
C PRO A 84 6.48 37.63 -14.13
N ALA A 85 5.32 38.10 -14.60
CA ALA A 85 4.14 37.25 -14.78
C ALA A 85 3.08 37.89 -15.68
N PHE A 86 2.29 37.05 -16.35
CA PHE A 86 1.13 37.45 -17.14
C PHE A 86 -0.18 37.21 -16.39
N VAL A 87 -1.14 38.11 -16.54
CA VAL A 87 -2.51 37.88 -16.03
C VAL A 87 -3.28 36.99 -16.98
N THR A 88 -3.06 37.14 -18.29
CA THR A 88 -3.84 36.44 -19.31
C THR A 88 -2.94 35.66 -20.27
N PHE A 89 -3.48 34.58 -20.84
CA PHE A 89 -2.80 33.83 -21.90
C PHE A 89 -2.49 34.72 -23.11
N GLU A 90 -3.35 35.67 -23.47
CA GLU A 90 -3.11 36.61 -24.58
C GLU A 90 -1.86 37.49 -24.36
N GLU A 91 -1.62 37.95 -23.14
CA GLU A 91 -0.40 38.70 -22.80
C GLU A 91 0.85 37.83 -23.00
N ALA A 92 0.81 36.57 -22.56
CA ALA A 92 1.89 35.61 -22.77
C ALA A 92 2.12 35.35 -24.26
N PHE A 93 1.06 35.21 -25.05
CA PHE A 93 1.13 34.95 -26.49
C PHE A 93 1.83 36.10 -27.22
N GLN A 94 1.47 37.34 -26.86
CA GLN A 94 2.08 38.53 -27.43
C GLN A 94 3.55 38.67 -27.08
N TYR A 95 3.94 38.31 -25.85
CA TYR A 95 5.34 38.37 -25.40
C TYR A 95 6.20 37.29 -26.07
N TRP A 96 5.79 36.01 -25.98
CA TRP A 96 6.56 34.88 -26.50
C TRP A 96 6.65 34.84 -28.03
N ASN A 97 5.83 35.60 -28.74
CA ASN A 97 5.99 35.83 -30.18
C ASN A 97 7.31 36.57 -30.53
N PHE A 98 7.90 37.30 -29.58
CA PHE A 98 9.13 38.07 -29.79
C PHE A 98 10.31 37.64 -28.89
N HIS A 99 10.03 36.94 -27.80
CA HIS A 99 11.04 36.49 -26.82
C HIS A 99 11.18 34.96 -26.84
N GLN A 100 12.39 34.45 -26.60
CA GLN A 100 12.66 33.01 -26.58
C GLN A 100 13.52 32.67 -25.35
N PRO A 101 13.01 31.90 -24.39
CA PRO A 101 13.74 31.59 -23.18
C PRO A 101 14.77 30.46 -23.34
N SER A 102 15.54 30.28 -22.28
CA SER A 102 16.48 29.18 -22.10
C SER A 102 16.35 28.58 -20.70
N LEU A 103 16.58 27.27 -20.59
CA LEU A 103 16.77 26.58 -19.34
C LEU A 103 18.24 26.63 -18.98
N GLU A 104 18.60 27.34 -17.92
CA GLU A 104 19.93 27.28 -17.33
C GLU A 104 19.94 26.23 -16.23
N ILE A 105 20.90 25.30 -16.33
CA ILE A 105 21.14 24.25 -15.35
C ILE A 105 22.41 24.64 -14.60
N LEU A 106 22.34 24.74 -13.28
CA LEU A 106 23.47 25.08 -12.42
C LEU A 106 23.77 23.95 -11.46
N ASP A 107 25.05 23.84 -11.08
CA ASP A 107 25.45 22.98 -9.98
C ASP A 107 25.00 23.57 -8.63
N ASP A 108 25.20 22.79 -7.58
CA ASP A 108 24.92 23.15 -6.19
C ASP A 108 25.63 24.46 -5.76
N ASP A 109 26.81 24.75 -6.31
CA ASP A 109 27.58 25.99 -6.07
C ASP A 109 27.06 27.19 -6.90
N GLY A 110 26.00 27.01 -7.69
CA GLY A 110 25.43 28.02 -8.58
C GLY A 110 26.26 28.30 -9.84
N ARG A 111 27.15 27.38 -10.24
CA ARG A 111 27.89 27.49 -11.50
C ARG A 111 27.08 26.87 -12.63
N SER A 112 26.97 27.58 -13.74
CA SER A 112 26.30 27.08 -14.94
C SER A 112 26.99 25.80 -15.45
N ILE A 113 26.22 24.71 -15.50
CA ILE A 113 26.59 23.43 -16.10
C ILE A 113 26.27 23.47 -17.60
N ASP A 114 25.04 23.89 -17.92
CA ASP A 114 24.54 23.96 -19.28
C ASP A 114 23.46 25.05 -19.40
N ARG A 115 23.20 25.48 -20.63
CA ARG A 115 22.11 26.37 -20.97
C ARG A 115 21.47 25.91 -22.28
N VAL A 116 20.25 25.40 -22.17
CA VAL A 116 19.52 24.80 -23.29
C VAL A 116 18.43 25.76 -23.77
N PRO A 117 18.29 26.01 -25.08
CA PRO A 117 17.16 26.77 -25.60
C PRO A 117 15.83 26.11 -25.24
N LEU A 118 14.87 26.91 -24.78
CA LEU A 118 13.48 26.49 -24.55
C LEU A 118 12.59 27.22 -25.55
N PRO A 119 12.53 26.77 -26.82
CA PRO A 119 11.76 27.49 -27.82
C PRO A 119 10.27 27.44 -27.46
N ILE A 120 9.61 28.59 -27.55
CA ILE A 120 8.16 28.72 -27.40
C ILE A 120 7.57 29.07 -28.76
N ALA A 121 6.53 28.36 -29.18
CA ALA A 121 5.81 28.62 -30.41
C ALA A 121 5.26 30.05 -30.43
N ARG A 122 5.24 30.67 -31.60
CA ARG A 122 4.78 32.07 -31.75
C ARG A 122 3.28 32.26 -31.54
N SER A 123 2.52 31.18 -31.62
CA SER A 123 1.08 31.15 -31.44
C SER A 123 0.69 29.77 -30.97
N ARG A 124 -0.39 29.70 -30.18
CA ARG A 124 -1.02 28.42 -29.86
C ARG A 124 -1.88 27.94 -31.02
N THR A 125 -1.81 26.66 -31.34
CA THR A 125 -2.69 26.01 -32.33
C THR A 125 -3.53 24.89 -31.74
N GLU A 126 -3.12 24.37 -30.59
CA GLU A 126 -3.82 23.29 -29.91
C GLU A 126 -4.86 23.82 -28.93
N PRO A 127 -5.95 23.05 -28.69
CA PRO A 127 -6.92 23.42 -27.68
C PRO A 127 -6.29 23.62 -26.30
N LEU A 128 -6.89 24.52 -25.51
CA LEU A 128 -6.53 24.74 -24.10
C LEU A 128 -7.81 24.87 -23.29
N VAL A 129 -7.87 24.18 -22.16
CA VAL A 129 -8.94 24.28 -21.18
C VAL A 129 -8.35 24.59 -19.82
N TYR A 130 -8.98 25.50 -19.07
CA TYR A 130 -8.49 25.95 -17.77
C TYR A 130 -9.61 26.52 -16.88
N PRO A 131 -9.45 26.49 -15.55
CA PRO A 131 -10.37 27.15 -14.64
C PRO A 131 -10.25 28.67 -14.74
N SER A 132 -11.36 29.37 -14.66
CA SER A 132 -11.40 30.81 -14.88
C SER A 132 -12.50 31.49 -14.10
N ASN A 133 -12.49 32.83 -14.10
CA ASN A 133 -13.66 33.62 -13.73
C ASN A 133 -14.62 33.80 -14.90
N ALA A 134 -15.75 34.47 -14.65
CA ALA A 134 -16.77 34.78 -15.65
C ALA A 134 -16.26 35.59 -16.87
N LYS A 135 -15.07 36.21 -16.81
CA LYS A 135 -14.44 36.94 -17.92
C LYS A 135 -13.44 36.08 -18.70
N GLY A 136 -13.26 34.82 -18.33
CA GLY A 136 -12.29 33.91 -18.94
C GLY A 136 -10.83 34.16 -18.54
N VAL A 137 -10.59 34.84 -17.42
CA VAL A 137 -9.23 34.99 -16.87
C VAL A 137 -8.96 33.83 -15.91
N LEU A 138 -7.78 33.20 -16.04
CA LEU A 138 -7.33 32.07 -15.21
C LEU A 138 -7.53 32.36 -13.71
N MET A 139 -8.04 31.37 -12.98
CA MET A 139 -8.08 31.34 -11.52
C MET A 139 -7.62 29.97 -11.05
N ASN A 140 -6.43 29.92 -10.45
CA ASN A 140 -5.83 28.67 -9.96
C ASN A 140 -6.51 28.15 -8.69
N SER A 141 -7.17 29.05 -7.94
CA SER A 141 -7.92 28.70 -6.74
C SER A 141 -9.13 29.60 -6.56
N MET A 142 -10.14 29.11 -5.84
CA MET A 142 -11.40 29.82 -5.60
C MET A 142 -11.95 29.54 -4.21
N GLN A 143 -12.43 30.57 -3.54
CA GLN A 143 -13.09 30.41 -2.25
C GLN A 143 -14.53 29.90 -2.47
N VAL A 144 -14.84 28.73 -1.90
CA VAL A 144 -16.18 28.11 -2.01
C VAL A 144 -17.25 29.06 -1.46
N GLY A 145 -18.38 29.14 -2.17
CA GLY A 145 -19.51 29.99 -1.79
C GLY A 145 -19.30 31.50 -1.98
N ARG A 146 -18.11 31.94 -2.43
CA ARG A 146 -17.78 33.34 -2.70
C ARG A 146 -17.39 33.57 -4.15
N ASP A 147 -16.51 32.74 -4.68
CA ASP A 147 -15.94 32.90 -6.02
C ASP A 147 -16.61 31.90 -6.98
N PRO A 148 -17.24 32.37 -8.07
CA PRO A 148 -17.91 31.45 -8.99
C PRO A 148 -16.91 30.73 -9.90
N PHE A 149 -17.06 29.41 -10.03
CA PHE A 149 -16.19 28.56 -10.84
C PHE A 149 -16.59 28.47 -12.30
N PHE A 150 -15.79 29.08 -13.18
CA PHE A 150 -15.93 28.93 -14.62
C PHE A 150 -14.81 28.07 -15.19
N VAL A 151 -15.07 27.53 -16.38
CA VAL A 151 -14.08 26.86 -17.23
C VAL A 151 -14.08 27.56 -18.57
N THR A 152 -12.89 27.93 -19.03
CA THR A 152 -12.66 28.54 -20.33
C THR A 152 -11.92 27.56 -21.22
N GLY A 153 -12.45 27.37 -22.42
CA GLY A 153 -11.77 26.66 -23.50
C GLY A 153 -11.44 27.60 -24.64
N THR A 154 -10.26 27.44 -25.23
CA THR A 154 -9.83 28.21 -26.41
C THR A 154 -9.23 27.30 -27.47
N HIS A 155 -9.25 27.74 -28.73
CA HIS A 155 -8.64 27.02 -29.86
C HIS A 155 -9.23 25.62 -30.12
N PHE A 156 -10.47 25.37 -29.68
CA PHE A 156 -11.18 24.14 -30.03
C PHE A 156 -11.63 24.16 -31.49
N PRO A 157 -11.76 23.00 -32.17
CA PRO A 157 -12.26 22.94 -33.53
C PRO A 157 -13.64 23.59 -33.66
N ALA A 158 -13.78 24.54 -34.59
CA ALA A 158 -15.02 25.28 -34.75
C ALA A 158 -16.19 24.36 -35.12
N GLY A 159 -17.36 24.60 -34.51
CA GLY A 159 -18.54 23.76 -34.71
C GLY A 159 -18.53 22.42 -33.94
N SER A 160 -17.51 22.14 -33.14
CA SER A 160 -17.42 20.93 -32.33
C SER A 160 -18.33 20.95 -31.11
N THR A 161 -18.54 19.78 -30.51
CA THR A 161 -19.14 19.63 -29.19
C THR A 161 -18.06 19.16 -28.22
N VAL A 162 -17.94 19.87 -27.10
CA VAL A 162 -16.98 19.59 -26.02
C VAL A 162 -17.77 19.14 -24.80
N LEU A 163 -17.41 18.00 -24.23
CA LEU A 163 -17.89 17.57 -22.91
C LEU A 163 -16.86 18.02 -21.88
N LEU A 164 -17.31 18.56 -20.76
CA LEU A 164 -16.46 18.95 -19.64
C LEU A 164 -16.82 18.14 -18.41
N PHE A 165 -15.79 17.57 -17.80
CA PHE A 165 -15.88 16.82 -16.55
C PHE A 165 -14.98 17.52 -15.52
N VAL A 166 -15.50 17.77 -14.33
CA VAL A 166 -14.69 18.15 -13.18
C VAL A 166 -14.52 16.91 -12.32
N VAL A 167 -13.28 16.52 -12.10
CA VAL A 167 -12.92 15.23 -11.51
C VAL A 167 -11.92 15.45 -10.38
N GLU A 168 -11.72 14.44 -9.55
CA GLU A 168 -10.69 14.48 -8.51
C GLU A 168 -9.28 14.61 -9.11
N ASN A 169 -8.42 15.41 -8.47
CA ASN A 169 -7.01 15.52 -8.85
C ASN A 169 -6.31 14.15 -8.73
N ARG A 170 -5.64 13.72 -9.80
CA ARG A 170 -4.84 12.48 -9.80
C ARG A 170 -3.34 12.72 -9.99
N TYR A 171 -2.91 13.95 -10.28
CA TYR A 171 -1.56 14.33 -10.72
C TYR A 171 -1.04 13.65 -12.01
N SER A 172 -1.58 12.49 -12.38
CA SER A 172 -1.30 11.75 -13.61
C SER A 172 -2.54 11.01 -14.08
N TRP A 173 -2.68 10.89 -15.41
CA TRP A 173 -3.77 10.20 -16.08
C TRP A 173 -3.21 9.23 -17.12
N GLN A 174 -3.70 7.99 -17.13
CA GLN A 174 -3.32 6.93 -18.07
C GLN A 174 -4.53 6.42 -18.85
N GLU A 175 -4.33 5.97 -20.08
CA GLU A 175 -5.41 5.41 -20.93
C GLU A 175 -6.12 4.27 -20.18
N GLY A 176 -7.44 4.37 -20.05
CA GLY A 176 -8.24 3.41 -19.30
C GLY A 176 -8.56 3.83 -17.86
N ASP A 177 -7.88 4.83 -17.29
CA ASP A 177 -8.17 5.34 -15.96
C ASP A 177 -9.64 5.73 -15.84
N VAL A 178 -10.30 5.19 -14.82
CA VAL A 178 -11.74 5.33 -14.67
C VAL A 178 -12.03 6.59 -13.85
N PHE A 179 -12.96 7.44 -14.32
CA PHE A 179 -13.34 8.67 -13.64
C PHE A 179 -14.83 8.99 -13.73
N GLN A 180 -15.27 9.91 -12.87
CA GLN A 180 -16.64 10.39 -12.82
C GLN A 180 -16.67 11.92 -12.61
N ASP A 181 -17.60 12.61 -13.28
CA ASP A 181 -17.86 14.03 -13.02
C ASP A 181 -18.52 14.25 -11.64
N LEU A 182 -18.11 15.32 -10.97
CA LEU A 182 -18.49 15.65 -9.58
C LEU A 182 -19.39 16.89 -9.44
N THR A 183 -19.86 17.48 -10.54
CA THR A 183 -20.47 18.83 -10.52
C THR A 183 -21.95 18.88 -10.13
N GLY A 184 -22.61 17.73 -10.05
CA GLY A 184 -24.02 17.60 -9.70
C GLY A 184 -24.31 17.58 -8.20
N GLN A 185 -25.59 17.45 -7.87
CA GLN A 185 -26.07 17.32 -6.49
C GLN A 185 -25.47 16.08 -5.81
N GLY A 186 -24.96 16.22 -4.59
CA GLY A 186 -24.34 15.12 -3.84
C GLY A 186 -23.14 14.48 -4.56
N LEU A 187 -22.37 15.29 -5.32
CA LEU A 187 -21.25 14.85 -6.15
C LEU A 187 -21.64 13.84 -7.24
N ALA A 188 -22.91 13.81 -7.65
CA ALA A 188 -23.35 13.09 -8.83
C ALA A 188 -22.82 13.77 -10.11
N SER A 189 -22.83 13.04 -11.22
CA SER A 189 -22.39 13.60 -12.50
C SER A 189 -23.43 14.54 -13.11
N ASP A 190 -22.99 15.73 -13.51
CA ASP A 190 -23.76 16.68 -14.31
C ASP A 190 -22.90 17.26 -15.44
N VAL A 191 -22.51 16.37 -16.36
CA VAL A 191 -21.52 16.65 -17.40
C VAL A 191 -21.94 17.86 -18.24
N THR A 192 -21.07 18.87 -18.27
CA THR A 192 -21.35 20.09 -19.01
C THR A 192 -21.09 19.90 -20.50
N VAL A 193 -22.11 20.15 -21.33
CA VAL A 193 -22.04 20.02 -22.79
C VAL A 193 -21.95 21.40 -23.45
N VAL A 194 -20.79 21.70 -24.03
CA VAL A 194 -20.57 22.94 -24.78
C VAL A 194 -20.69 22.69 -26.28
N ARG A 195 -21.57 23.45 -26.94
CA ARG A 195 -21.78 23.38 -28.40
C ARG A 195 -21.26 24.64 -29.07
N LEU A 196 -20.17 24.51 -29.82
CA LEU A 196 -19.58 25.63 -30.52
C LEU A 196 -20.33 25.91 -31.83
N ALA A 197 -20.58 27.18 -32.12
CA ALA A 197 -21.15 27.59 -33.40
C ALA A 197 -20.15 27.46 -34.55
N ALA A 198 -20.63 27.52 -35.79
CA ALA A 198 -19.77 27.60 -36.97
C ALA A 198 -18.90 28.87 -36.89
N GLY A 199 -17.58 28.69 -36.75
CA GLY A 199 -16.60 29.76 -36.58
C GLY A 199 -16.27 30.13 -35.13
N GLN A 200 -16.90 29.50 -34.13
CA GLN A 200 -16.57 29.69 -32.72
C GLN A 200 -15.56 28.64 -32.27
N THR A 201 -14.43 29.05 -31.70
CA THR A 201 -13.38 28.16 -31.18
C THR A 201 -13.24 28.22 -29.66
N ASP A 202 -13.87 29.21 -29.03
CA ASP A 202 -13.67 29.53 -27.63
C ASP A 202 -15.01 29.57 -26.88
N PHE A 203 -14.97 29.29 -25.58
CA PHE A 203 -16.13 29.35 -24.69
C PHE A 203 -15.72 29.68 -23.26
N THR A 204 -16.68 30.14 -22.47
CA THR A 204 -16.55 30.25 -21.01
C THR A 204 -17.89 29.88 -20.42
N VAL A 205 -17.89 28.86 -19.56
CA VAL A 205 -19.12 28.28 -18.97
C VAL A 205 -18.89 28.02 -17.49
N GLN A 206 -19.96 27.98 -16.71
CA GLN A 206 -19.92 27.61 -15.29
C GLN A 206 -20.37 26.15 -15.18
N PRO A 207 -19.45 25.18 -15.11
CA PRO A 207 -19.84 23.77 -15.06
C PRO A 207 -20.34 23.36 -13.67
N TRP A 208 -19.90 24.04 -12.60
CA TRP A 208 -20.26 23.70 -11.22
C TRP A 208 -20.99 24.86 -10.53
N PRO A 209 -22.30 24.72 -10.24
CA PRO A 209 -23.05 25.76 -9.53
C PRO A 209 -22.45 26.07 -8.15
N ASP A 210 -22.41 27.35 -7.78
CA ASP A 210 -21.77 27.83 -6.54
C ASP A 210 -22.29 27.17 -5.25
N GLN A 211 -23.56 26.77 -5.23
CA GLN A 211 -24.18 26.12 -4.08
C GLN A 211 -23.79 24.65 -3.92
N LEU A 212 -23.22 24.04 -4.97
CA LEU A 212 -22.84 22.62 -5.01
C LEU A 212 -21.34 22.41 -4.93
N GLN A 213 -20.56 23.48 -5.09
CA GLN A 213 -19.11 23.43 -4.92
C GLN A 213 -18.75 22.97 -3.51
N ARG A 214 -17.63 22.27 -3.40
CA ARG A 214 -17.01 21.81 -2.16
C ARG A 214 -15.52 22.16 -2.21
N THR A 215 -14.87 22.27 -1.05
CA THR A 215 -13.41 22.49 -1.04
C THR A 215 -12.72 21.24 -1.58
N GLY A 216 -11.49 21.32 -2.09
CA GLY A 216 -10.81 20.18 -2.71
C GLY A 216 -9.90 20.57 -3.85
N SER A 217 -9.07 19.62 -4.27
CA SER A 217 -8.26 19.73 -5.47
C SER A 217 -8.88 18.92 -6.62
N PHE A 218 -9.07 19.57 -7.76
CA PHE A 218 -9.81 19.02 -8.89
C PHE A 218 -9.06 19.20 -10.20
N ASP A 219 -9.23 18.22 -11.09
CA ASP A 219 -8.83 18.28 -12.49
C ASP A 219 -10.04 18.58 -13.39
N ILE A 220 -9.76 19.08 -14.60
CA ILE A 220 -10.79 19.33 -15.61
C ILE A 220 -10.43 18.53 -16.87
N ILE A 221 -11.29 17.58 -17.22
CA ILE A 221 -11.15 16.78 -18.44
C ILE A 221 -12.12 17.34 -19.49
N SER A 222 -11.61 17.58 -20.69
CA SER A 222 -12.42 17.96 -21.84
C SER A 222 -12.33 16.93 -22.96
N ARG A 223 -13.49 16.49 -23.45
CA ARG A 223 -13.61 15.47 -24.50
C ARG A 223 -14.31 16.01 -25.72
N LEU A 224 -13.67 15.85 -26.88
CA LEU A 224 -14.28 16.17 -28.16
C LEU A 224 -15.15 15.01 -28.66
N VAL A 225 -16.40 15.30 -29.00
CA VAL A 225 -17.33 14.30 -29.53
C VAL A 225 -17.87 14.69 -30.91
N THR A 226 -17.97 13.69 -31.79
CA THR A 226 -18.40 13.84 -33.19
C THR A 226 -19.92 13.79 -33.37
N SER A 227 -20.65 13.37 -32.34
CA SER A 227 -22.11 13.37 -32.28
C SER A 227 -22.57 13.95 -30.95
N SER A 228 -23.81 14.45 -30.88
CA SER A 228 -24.38 14.96 -29.65
C SER A 228 -24.81 13.80 -28.76
N PRO A 229 -24.08 13.43 -27.69
CA PRO A 229 -24.54 12.39 -26.78
C PRO A 229 -25.84 12.79 -26.07
N ASP A 230 -26.64 11.82 -25.63
CA ASP A 230 -27.74 12.07 -24.69
C ASP A 230 -27.11 12.43 -23.33
N PRO A 231 -27.34 13.64 -22.78
CA PRO A 231 -26.77 14.01 -21.48
C PRO A 231 -27.15 13.03 -20.36
N ARG A 232 -28.32 12.38 -20.47
CA ARG A 232 -28.76 11.39 -19.47
C ARG A 232 -27.91 10.14 -19.46
N SER A 233 -27.32 9.73 -20.60
CA SER A 233 -26.43 8.56 -20.61
C SER A 233 -25.06 8.88 -20.05
N LEU A 234 -24.59 10.13 -20.19
CA LEU A 234 -23.31 10.57 -19.63
C LEU A 234 -23.37 10.64 -18.11
N ASN A 235 -24.46 11.16 -17.56
CA ASN A 235 -24.62 11.37 -16.12
C ASN A 235 -24.83 10.06 -15.32
N THR A 236 -25.03 8.93 -15.99
CA THR A 236 -25.21 7.61 -15.37
C THR A 236 -24.06 6.64 -15.65
N GLN A 237 -23.04 7.05 -16.41
CA GLN A 237 -21.94 6.17 -16.80
C GLN A 237 -20.60 6.66 -16.27
N VAL A 238 -19.86 5.75 -15.65
CA VAL A 238 -18.45 5.95 -15.36
C VAL A 238 -17.69 6.07 -16.69
N GLN A 239 -16.78 7.01 -16.76
CA GLN A 239 -15.96 7.27 -17.94
C GLN A 239 -14.61 6.57 -17.80
N ALA A 240 -14.03 6.17 -18.92
CA ALA A 240 -12.63 5.80 -19.00
C ALA A 240 -11.86 6.92 -19.72
N PHE A 241 -10.71 7.29 -19.18
CA PHE A 241 -9.79 8.26 -19.76
C PHE A 241 -9.24 7.73 -21.08
N SER A 242 -9.17 8.61 -22.06
CA SER A 242 -8.51 8.33 -23.32
C SER A 242 -7.45 9.39 -23.57
N SER A 243 -6.36 9.00 -24.21
CA SER A 243 -5.30 9.88 -24.71
C SER A 243 -5.79 10.96 -25.70
N ALA A 244 -7.02 10.84 -26.21
CA ALA A 244 -7.69 11.89 -26.97
C ALA A 244 -8.36 12.97 -26.10
N ASP A 245 -8.50 12.73 -24.80
CA ASP A 245 -9.01 13.71 -23.85
C ASP A 245 -7.94 14.74 -23.51
N LEU A 246 -8.37 15.98 -23.27
CA LEU A 246 -7.49 17.05 -22.83
C LEU A 246 -7.76 17.34 -21.35
N VAL A 247 -6.73 17.16 -20.53
CA VAL A 247 -6.74 17.53 -19.10
C VAL A 247 -6.14 18.91 -18.91
N ALA A 248 -6.82 19.78 -18.17
CA ALA A 248 -6.32 21.10 -17.80
C ALA A 248 -5.06 20.95 -16.94
N PHE A 249 -3.91 21.38 -17.46
CA PHE A 249 -2.59 21.34 -16.82
C PHE A 249 -2.05 19.95 -16.42
N SER A 250 -2.89 18.92 -16.25
CA SER A 250 -2.58 17.48 -16.21
C SER A 250 -1.53 17.07 -15.17
N ALA A 251 -0.25 17.34 -15.41
CA ALA A 251 0.83 17.17 -14.43
C ALA A 251 0.73 18.13 -13.23
N ASP A 252 -0.22 19.07 -13.25
CA ASP A 252 -0.52 20.07 -12.22
C ASP A 252 -2.01 20.04 -11.90
N THR A 253 -2.37 20.26 -10.65
CA THR A 253 -3.75 20.36 -10.18
C THR A 253 -4.47 21.48 -10.93
N ALA A 254 -5.60 21.17 -11.61
CA ALA A 254 -6.28 22.19 -12.40
C ALA A 254 -6.73 23.37 -11.55
N VAL A 255 -7.52 23.11 -10.51
CA VAL A 255 -8.07 24.12 -9.58
C VAL A 255 -8.15 23.57 -8.16
N ASN A 256 -7.87 24.43 -7.19
CA ASN A 256 -8.20 24.15 -5.79
C ASN A 256 -9.37 25.03 -5.34
N LEU A 257 -10.43 24.40 -4.86
CA LEU A 257 -11.54 25.07 -4.19
C LEU A 257 -11.27 25.03 -2.69
N PHE A 258 -11.35 26.16 -1.99
CA PHE A 258 -10.90 26.22 -0.60
C PHE A 258 -11.83 27.01 0.31
N ASP A 259 -11.61 26.85 1.61
CA ASP A 259 -12.21 27.70 2.63
C ASP A 259 -11.15 28.39 3.50
N ILE A 260 -11.54 29.49 4.14
CA ILE A 260 -10.66 30.28 5.00
C ILE A 260 -10.90 29.88 6.47
N ILE A 261 -9.90 29.28 7.10
CA ILE A 261 -9.94 28.79 8.48
C ILE A 261 -9.11 29.66 9.42
N ASN A 262 -9.39 29.61 10.73
CA ASN A 262 -8.51 30.18 11.75
C ASN A 262 -7.77 29.03 12.46
N GLY A 263 -6.55 28.69 12.04
CA GLY A 263 -5.82 27.57 12.63
C GLY A 263 -4.41 27.34 12.08
N HIS A 264 -3.74 26.30 12.58
CA HIS A 264 -2.49 25.80 12.00
C HIS A 264 -2.79 24.98 10.75
N ILE A 265 -1.84 24.90 9.84
CA ILE A 265 -1.98 24.13 8.60
C ILE A 265 -1.26 22.80 8.81
N VAL A 266 -2.04 21.79 9.19
CA VAL A 266 -1.61 20.40 9.32
C VAL A 266 -2.26 19.66 8.17
N MET A 267 -1.47 18.94 7.40
CA MET A 267 -1.96 18.16 6.26
C MET A 267 -1.08 16.93 6.05
N GLU A 268 -1.48 16.05 5.15
CA GLU A 268 -0.60 15.00 4.65
C GLU A 268 0.24 15.58 3.51
N ILE A 269 1.55 15.33 3.56
CA ILE A 269 2.50 15.85 2.56
C ILE A 269 3.29 14.70 1.96
N ALA A 270 3.82 13.79 2.78
CA ALA A 270 4.58 12.64 2.31
C ALA A 270 3.70 11.62 1.58
N GLY A 271 4.18 11.17 0.42
CA GLY A 271 3.52 10.15 -0.37
C GLY A 271 4.45 9.48 -1.36
N ARG A 272 3.88 8.54 -2.11
CA ARG A 272 4.54 7.77 -3.15
C ARG A 272 3.72 7.80 -4.44
N ARG A 273 4.44 7.57 -5.53
CA ARG A 273 3.87 7.37 -6.85
C ARG A 273 3.74 5.87 -7.09
N LEU A 274 2.51 5.39 -7.27
CA LEU A 274 2.30 3.97 -7.52
C LEU A 274 2.86 3.54 -8.88
N ASP A 275 2.96 4.44 -9.85
CA ASP A 275 3.55 4.17 -11.16
C ASP A 275 5.09 4.11 -11.15
N ASP A 276 5.75 4.55 -10.08
CA ASP A 276 7.18 4.31 -9.86
C ASP A 276 7.45 2.89 -9.30
N LEU A 277 6.39 2.19 -8.86
CA LEU A 277 6.47 0.83 -8.34
C LEU A 277 6.08 -0.17 -9.44
N PRO A 278 6.99 -1.06 -9.89
CA PRO A 278 6.80 -1.86 -11.10
C PRO A 278 5.68 -2.92 -11.02
N TRP A 279 5.07 -3.10 -9.85
CA TRP A 279 4.00 -4.06 -9.57
C TRP A 279 2.61 -3.42 -9.42
N TYR A 280 2.50 -2.08 -9.53
CA TYR A 280 1.20 -1.40 -9.61
C TYR A 280 0.98 -0.89 -11.04
N ASP A 281 -0.24 -1.06 -11.55
CA ASP A 281 -0.73 -0.45 -12.78
C ASP A 281 -1.71 0.67 -12.42
N SER A 282 -1.21 1.69 -11.73
CA SER A 282 -2.01 2.82 -11.25
C SER A 282 -1.21 4.11 -11.31
N SER A 283 -1.82 5.14 -11.88
CA SER A 283 -1.32 6.51 -11.94
C SER A 283 -1.53 7.30 -10.64
N TRP A 284 -2.10 6.66 -9.60
CA TRP A 284 -2.53 7.31 -8.37
C TRP A 284 -1.35 7.70 -7.47
N PHE A 285 -1.46 8.88 -6.86
CA PHE A 285 -0.54 9.33 -5.81
C PHE A 285 -1.09 8.91 -4.45
N GLU A 286 -0.36 8.05 -3.74
CA GLU A 286 -0.75 7.56 -2.42
C GLU A 286 0.01 8.34 -1.34
N PHE A 287 -0.70 9.13 -0.52
CA PHE A 287 -0.16 9.62 0.75
C PHE A 287 0.14 8.42 1.67
N ALA A 288 1.39 8.33 2.13
CA ALA A 288 1.92 7.16 2.80
C ALA A 288 2.71 7.55 4.05
N ASP A 289 2.55 6.76 5.10
CA ASP A 289 3.18 7.00 6.40
C ASP A 289 4.39 6.09 6.64
N VAL A 290 4.63 5.11 5.77
CA VAL A 290 5.72 4.14 5.93
C VAL A 290 6.35 3.87 4.56
N PHE A 291 7.66 4.02 4.47
CA PHE A 291 8.46 3.84 3.26
C PHE A 291 9.54 2.78 3.46
N GLU A 292 9.83 2.02 2.42
CA GLU A 292 11.01 1.16 2.41
C GLU A 292 12.26 2.01 2.22
N LYS A 293 13.36 1.65 2.87
CA LYS A 293 14.64 2.28 2.64
C LYS A 293 15.10 2.15 1.19
N GLY A 294 15.53 3.26 0.62
CA GLY A 294 15.85 3.40 -0.79
C GLY A 294 14.63 3.75 -1.65
N GLU A 295 13.42 3.79 -1.09
CA GLU A 295 12.26 4.36 -1.78
C GLU A 295 12.38 5.89 -1.86
N THR A 296 11.87 6.48 -2.95
CA THR A 296 11.78 7.94 -3.05
C THR A 296 10.55 8.44 -2.31
N VAL A 297 10.75 9.39 -1.39
CA VAL A 297 9.64 10.10 -0.73
C VAL A 297 9.28 11.31 -1.58
N TYR A 298 8.01 11.42 -1.94
CA TYR A 298 7.44 12.58 -2.63
C TYR A 298 6.68 13.48 -1.65
N GLY A 299 6.75 14.78 -1.85
CA GLY A 299 5.94 15.78 -1.14
C GLY A 299 4.92 16.40 -2.08
N ALA A 300 3.65 16.42 -1.69
CA ALA A 300 2.58 17.11 -2.41
C ALA A 300 1.72 17.96 -1.47
N VAL A 301 1.30 19.14 -1.92
CA VAL A 301 0.62 20.13 -1.09
C VAL A 301 -0.65 20.63 -1.78
N ASP A 302 -1.78 20.07 -1.37
CA ASP A 302 -3.14 20.44 -1.83
C ASP A 302 -3.97 21.05 -0.68
N PRO A 303 -3.68 22.28 -0.22
CA PRO A 303 -4.37 22.84 0.93
C PRO A 303 -5.83 23.15 0.57
N THR A 304 -6.78 22.56 1.28
CA THR A 304 -8.22 22.87 1.15
C THR A 304 -8.69 23.92 2.16
N ASP A 305 -7.81 24.24 3.11
CA ASP A 305 -8.01 25.14 4.23
C ASP A 305 -6.91 26.21 4.26
N PHE A 306 -7.29 27.49 4.27
CA PHE A 306 -6.36 28.62 4.22
C PHE A 306 -6.49 29.53 5.43
N PRO A 307 -5.41 29.81 6.17
CA PRO A 307 -5.43 30.90 7.12
C PRO A 307 -5.57 32.25 6.40
N PRO A 308 -6.41 33.18 6.90
CA PRO A 308 -6.54 34.51 6.31
C PRO A 308 -5.20 35.27 6.29
N SER A 309 -4.30 34.94 7.22
CA SER A 309 -2.96 35.54 7.34
C SER A 309 -1.92 34.95 6.40
N HIS A 310 -2.16 33.78 5.78
CA HIS A 310 -1.18 33.18 4.89
C HIS A 310 -1.16 33.95 3.57
N THR A 311 -0.17 34.81 3.41
CA THR A 311 -0.08 35.74 2.28
C THR A 311 0.24 35.04 0.96
N GLY A 312 0.74 33.80 0.98
CA GLY A 312 1.29 33.12 -0.19
C GLY A 312 2.68 33.66 -0.53
N GLY A 313 3.54 32.84 -1.12
CA GLY A 313 4.85 33.20 -1.66
C GLY A 313 5.00 32.59 -3.06
N GLU A 314 6.04 32.97 -3.81
CA GLU A 314 6.33 32.33 -5.10
C GLU A 314 7.08 31.01 -4.98
N TYR A 315 7.79 30.80 -3.88
CA TYR A 315 8.62 29.64 -3.68
C TYR A 315 8.38 29.09 -2.29
N ALA A 316 8.56 27.78 -2.15
CA ALA A 316 8.58 27.11 -0.87
C ALA A 316 9.72 26.09 -0.87
N ALA A 317 10.20 25.78 0.34
CA ALA A 317 11.21 24.77 0.57
C ALA A 317 10.60 23.58 1.28
N TYR A 318 10.85 22.38 0.77
CA TYR A 318 10.57 21.14 1.47
C TYR A 318 11.76 20.78 2.35
N PHE A 319 11.48 20.65 3.64
CA PHE A 319 12.41 20.13 4.63
C PHE A 319 11.95 18.74 5.05
N VAL A 320 12.86 17.79 5.04
CA VAL A 320 12.67 16.53 5.75
C VAL A 320 13.48 16.59 7.02
N VAL A 321 12.82 16.41 8.16
CA VAL A 321 13.42 16.55 9.49
C VAL A 321 13.17 15.30 10.33
N GLU A 322 14.02 15.04 11.32
CA GLU A 322 13.71 14.04 12.36
C GLU A 322 12.41 14.42 13.08
N ALA A 323 11.55 13.45 13.36
CA ALA A 323 10.28 13.70 14.05
C ALA A 323 10.51 14.35 15.43
N GLN A 324 9.74 15.39 15.73
CA GLN A 324 9.82 16.12 17.00
C GLN A 324 8.49 16.07 17.77
N PRO A 325 8.53 16.11 19.12
CA PRO A 325 7.31 16.15 19.92
C PRO A 325 6.55 17.48 19.74
N ALA A 326 5.24 17.47 20.00
CA ALA A 326 4.35 18.64 19.91
C ALA A 326 4.95 19.93 20.50
N ALA A 327 5.57 19.81 21.68
CA ALA A 327 6.15 20.92 22.44
C ALA A 327 7.34 21.61 21.73
N TYR A 328 8.02 20.90 20.81
CA TYR A 328 9.07 21.48 19.99
C TYR A 328 8.48 22.45 18.98
N TRP A 329 7.50 22.00 18.20
CA TRP A 329 6.83 22.82 17.17
C TRP A 329 5.99 23.96 17.74
N ASP A 330 5.49 23.79 18.98
CA ASP A 330 4.80 24.85 19.71
C ASP A 330 5.73 25.91 20.31
N ALA A 331 7.05 25.71 20.23
CA ALA A 331 8.01 26.72 20.69
C ALA A 331 7.94 27.99 19.82
N ALA A 332 8.52 29.09 20.31
CA ALA A 332 8.45 30.38 19.62
C ALA A 332 9.23 30.40 18.29
N SER A 333 10.26 29.57 18.13
CA SER A 333 11.12 29.52 16.95
C SER A 333 11.80 28.14 16.81
N PRO A 334 11.03 27.07 16.57
CA PRO A 334 11.57 25.74 16.28
C PRO A 334 12.48 25.76 15.06
N ALA A 335 13.70 25.26 15.19
CA ALA A 335 14.64 25.20 14.07
C ALA A 335 14.29 24.06 13.11
N LEU A 336 14.51 24.29 11.83
CA LEU A 336 14.44 23.28 10.79
C LEU A 336 15.86 22.77 10.48
N VAL A 337 16.07 21.47 10.68
CA VAL A 337 17.34 20.80 10.38
C VAL A 337 17.05 19.72 9.36
N ASP A 338 17.26 20.07 8.09
CA ASP A 338 17.03 19.15 6.98
C ASP A 338 18.07 18.02 6.94
N ILE A 339 17.61 16.83 6.55
CA ILE A 339 18.39 15.58 6.50
C ILE A 339 18.22 14.80 5.18
N SER A 340 17.56 15.36 4.17
CA SER A 340 17.20 14.63 2.94
C SER A 340 18.38 14.33 2.00
N GLY A 341 19.58 14.85 2.28
CA GLY A 341 20.77 14.64 1.46
C GLY A 341 21.65 13.45 1.89
N PRO A 342 22.69 13.14 1.09
CA PRO A 342 23.56 11.98 1.32
C PRO A 342 24.27 12.03 2.68
N GLY A 343 24.13 10.94 3.44
CA GLY A 343 24.70 10.86 4.80
C GLY A 343 23.99 11.78 5.79
N MET A 344 22.69 12.03 5.61
CA MET A 344 21.86 12.91 6.44
C MET A 344 22.32 14.38 6.39
N SER A 345 22.88 14.82 5.25
CA SER A 345 23.24 16.22 5.03
C SER A 345 22.03 17.03 4.59
N SER A 346 22.00 18.33 4.89
CA SER A 346 20.93 19.21 4.42
C SER A 346 20.97 19.41 2.90
N GLN A 347 19.88 19.06 2.22
CA GLN A 347 19.57 19.28 0.80
C GLN A 347 18.05 19.56 0.63
N PRO A 348 17.50 20.63 1.24
CA PRO A 348 16.09 20.94 1.08
C PRO A 348 15.78 21.26 -0.38
N GLU A 349 14.65 20.76 -0.86
CA GLU A 349 14.18 21.03 -2.22
C GLU A 349 13.44 22.35 -2.27
N ILE A 350 13.58 23.08 -3.37
CA ILE A 350 12.88 24.35 -3.57
C ILE A 350 12.03 24.22 -4.82
N ALA A 351 10.74 24.50 -4.67
CA ALA A 351 9.78 24.43 -5.76
C ALA A 351 9.04 25.76 -5.93
N LEU A 352 8.66 26.03 -7.17
CA LEU A 352 7.79 27.15 -7.52
C LEU A 352 6.36 26.84 -7.06
N VAL A 353 5.76 27.79 -6.35
CA VAL A 353 4.40 27.72 -5.81
C VAL A 353 3.43 28.26 -6.84
N LYS A 354 2.33 27.53 -7.10
CA LYS A 354 1.29 28.00 -8.01
C LYS A 354 0.57 29.21 -7.41
N TYR A 355 0.73 30.37 -8.06
CA TYR A 355 0.23 31.65 -7.56
C TYR A 355 -1.25 31.59 -7.16
N SER A 356 -1.57 32.22 -6.02
CA SER A 356 -2.87 32.29 -5.34
C SER A 356 -3.44 30.97 -4.78
N CYS A 357 -3.05 29.84 -5.36
CA CYS A 357 -3.42 28.51 -4.90
C CYS A 357 -2.52 28.02 -3.76
N ILE A 358 -1.24 28.43 -3.72
CA ILE A 358 -0.26 28.00 -2.70
C ILE A 358 0.05 26.50 -2.77
N ASN A 359 -0.60 25.78 -3.70
CA ASN A 359 -0.31 24.41 -4.04
C ASN A 359 1.13 24.28 -4.54
N LEU A 360 1.79 23.25 -4.02
CA LEU A 360 3.01 22.71 -4.55
C LEU A 360 2.70 21.30 -5.04
N THR A 361 2.76 21.15 -6.35
CA THR A 361 2.61 19.86 -7.00
C THR A 361 3.69 18.87 -6.49
N ARG A 362 3.46 17.57 -6.75
CA ARG A 362 4.38 16.48 -6.38
C ARG A 362 5.84 16.82 -6.70
N THR A 363 6.70 16.71 -5.69
CA THR A 363 8.16 16.90 -5.79
C THR A 363 8.83 15.74 -5.10
N ALA A 364 9.91 15.18 -5.67
CA ALA A 364 10.72 14.20 -4.96
C ALA A 364 11.52 14.93 -3.87
N ILE A 365 11.15 14.77 -2.59
CA ILE A 365 11.70 15.52 -1.46
C ILE A 365 12.81 14.77 -0.73
N TRP A 366 12.87 13.45 -0.91
CA TRP A 366 13.97 12.60 -0.47
C TRP A 366 14.17 11.46 -1.47
N PRO A 367 14.89 11.70 -2.58
CA PRO A 367 15.25 10.64 -3.53
C PRO A 367 16.11 9.56 -2.86
N ASP A 368 15.72 8.30 -3.04
CA ASP A 368 16.40 7.13 -2.45
C ASP A 368 16.64 7.25 -0.94
N ALA A 369 15.57 7.46 -0.15
CA ALA A 369 15.66 7.72 1.28
C ALA A 369 16.44 6.62 2.02
N ASP A 370 17.67 6.93 2.44
CA ASP A 370 18.63 5.96 2.99
C ASP A 370 19.14 6.36 4.38
N PRO A 371 18.26 6.51 5.38
CA PRO A 371 18.69 6.85 6.71
C PRO A 371 19.46 5.70 7.39
N PRO A 372 20.33 6.02 8.36
CA PRO A 372 21.01 5.01 9.15
C PRO A 372 20.03 4.31 10.11
N GLY A 373 20.29 3.03 10.39
CA GLY A 373 19.42 2.21 11.23
C GLY A 373 18.30 1.55 10.42
N CYS A 374 17.47 0.78 11.13
CA CYS A 374 16.44 -0.06 10.52
C CYS A 374 15.03 0.55 10.55
N LEU A 375 14.80 1.55 11.40
CA LEU A 375 13.50 2.15 11.67
C LEU A 375 13.73 3.57 12.19
N SER A 376 13.14 4.59 11.55
CA SER A 376 13.27 5.97 12.00
C SER A 376 12.12 6.85 11.51
N ASP A 377 11.67 7.74 12.40
CA ASP A 377 10.53 8.62 12.20
C ASP A 377 10.95 10.02 11.75
N TYR A 378 10.19 10.55 10.80
CA TYR A 378 10.46 11.81 10.13
C TYR A 378 9.19 12.65 9.98
N GLN A 379 9.38 13.93 9.72
CA GLN A 379 8.32 14.89 9.41
C GLN A 379 8.74 15.70 8.18
N VAL A 380 7.75 16.09 7.37
CA VAL A 380 7.95 17.04 6.26
C VAL A 380 7.44 18.41 6.68
N ILE A 381 8.26 19.44 6.47
CA ILE A 381 7.87 20.84 6.66
C ILE A 381 7.95 21.55 5.32
N VAL A 382 6.92 22.34 5.02
CA VAL A 382 6.91 23.23 3.86
C VAL A 382 7.04 24.65 4.37
N ASP A 383 8.24 25.20 4.23
CA ASP A 383 8.60 26.55 4.63
C ASP A 383 8.34 27.52 3.46
N PHE A 384 7.58 28.58 3.68
CA PHE A 384 7.29 29.61 2.67
C PHE A 384 8.16 30.88 2.83
N GLY A 385 9.12 30.83 3.76
CA GLY A 385 10.00 31.92 4.15
C GLY A 385 9.33 32.94 5.09
N ALA A 386 10.17 33.73 5.77
CA ALA A 386 9.71 34.75 6.73
C ALA A 386 8.81 35.84 6.12
N THR A 387 8.95 36.09 4.81
CA THR A 387 8.11 36.99 4.03
C THR A 387 7.92 36.41 2.63
N PRO A 388 6.76 36.65 1.98
CA PRO A 388 6.55 36.25 0.58
C PRO A 388 7.70 36.69 -0.32
N ALA A 389 8.45 35.73 -0.83
CA ALA A 389 9.43 36.02 -1.86
C ALA A 389 8.72 36.25 -3.19
N THR A 390 9.24 37.21 -3.95
CA THR A 390 8.73 37.56 -5.29
C THR A 390 9.74 37.24 -6.41
N SER A 391 10.78 36.48 -6.08
CA SER A 391 11.81 35.95 -6.99
C SER A 391 12.69 34.96 -6.22
N SER A 392 13.39 34.06 -6.94
CA SER A 392 14.30 33.10 -6.29
C SER A 392 15.45 33.78 -5.54
N GLY A 393 15.96 34.91 -6.05
CA GLY A 393 17.06 35.66 -5.44
C GLY A 393 16.67 36.38 -4.13
N THR A 394 15.37 36.54 -3.88
CA THR A 394 14.83 37.11 -2.63
C THR A 394 14.27 36.05 -1.69
N TYR A 395 14.14 34.80 -2.17
CA TYR A 395 13.67 33.70 -1.35
C TYR A 395 14.79 33.26 -0.39
N VAL A 396 14.57 33.53 0.89
CA VAL A 396 15.46 33.13 1.97
C VAL A 396 14.60 32.37 2.97
N PHE A 397 14.69 31.04 2.92
CA PHE A 397 14.19 30.23 4.02
C PHE A 397 15.00 30.56 5.28
N ASP A 398 14.32 30.79 6.39
CA ASP A 398 14.94 31.24 7.64
C ASP A 398 15.35 30.06 8.53
N ASN A 399 15.05 28.83 8.12
CA ASN A 399 15.23 27.58 8.85
C ASN A 399 14.46 27.56 10.17
N VAL A 400 13.29 28.20 10.22
CA VAL A 400 12.44 28.25 11.41
C VAL A 400 11.02 27.87 11.01
N TYR A 401 10.42 26.92 11.72
CA TYR A 401 8.99 26.64 11.50
C TYR A 401 8.12 27.76 12.09
N ASN A 402 7.40 28.42 11.20
CA ASN A 402 6.54 29.57 11.43
C ASN A 402 5.07 29.12 11.46
N LYS A 403 4.58 28.77 12.64
CA LYS A 403 3.19 28.33 12.84
C LYS A 403 2.16 29.28 12.22
N GLY A 404 1.30 28.74 11.34
CA GLY A 404 0.25 29.48 10.63
C GLY A 404 0.68 30.06 9.28
N THR A 405 1.98 29.99 8.98
CA THR A 405 2.55 30.22 7.65
C THR A 405 3.04 28.89 7.08
N ASP A 406 3.90 28.17 7.79
CA ASP A 406 4.48 26.92 7.31
C ASP A 406 3.55 25.73 7.52
N PHE A 407 3.67 24.75 6.64
CA PHE A 407 2.86 23.53 6.70
C PHE A 407 3.67 22.43 7.35
N ILE A 408 3.00 21.58 8.12
CA ILE A 408 3.61 20.43 8.77
C ILE A 408 2.85 19.17 8.39
N ASP A 409 3.60 18.14 8.01
CA ASP A 409 3.11 16.82 7.68
C ASP A 409 2.81 16.03 8.94
N ARG A 410 1.51 15.93 9.24
CA ARG A 410 0.95 15.36 10.47
C ARG A 410 1.48 16.06 11.74
N TYR A 411 0.59 16.34 12.68
CA TYR A 411 0.97 16.99 13.92
C TYR A 411 0.00 16.63 15.04
N PRO A 412 0.49 16.14 16.19
CA PRO A 412 1.91 16.01 16.59
C PRO A 412 2.56 14.67 16.22
N GLU A 413 1.86 13.80 15.50
CA GLU A 413 2.40 12.51 15.05
C GLU A 413 3.59 12.69 14.10
N PRO A 414 4.48 11.68 13.97
CA PRO A 414 5.38 11.62 12.83
C PRO A 414 4.62 11.77 11.50
N GLY A 415 5.26 12.41 10.52
CA GLY A 415 4.74 12.48 9.16
C GLY A 415 4.85 11.11 8.49
N PHE A 416 6.03 10.49 8.57
CA PHE A 416 6.28 9.15 8.05
C PHE A 416 7.45 8.45 8.73
N THR A 417 7.57 7.14 8.50
CA THR A 417 8.65 6.28 9.00
C THR A 417 9.35 5.60 7.83
N VAL A 418 10.69 5.51 7.86
CA VAL A 418 11.47 4.71 6.92
C VAL A 418 11.92 3.41 7.58
N VAL A 419 11.70 2.29 6.90
CA VAL A 419 12.01 0.93 7.40
C VAL A 419 12.97 0.19 6.48
N ASP A 420 13.90 -0.58 7.05
CA ASP A 420 14.63 -1.60 6.29
C ASP A 420 13.65 -2.72 5.86
N PRO A 421 13.91 -3.42 4.75
CA PRO A 421 13.26 -4.71 4.49
C PRO A 421 13.40 -5.59 5.73
N PRO A 422 12.31 -6.21 6.23
CA PRO A 422 12.33 -6.94 7.50
C PRO A 422 13.50 -7.90 7.61
N ALA A 423 13.80 -8.65 6.53
CA ALA A 423 14.86 -9.65 6.46
C ALA A 423 16.30 -9.09 6.48
N GLU A 424 16.48 -7.78 6.25
CA GLU A 424 17.78 -7.15 6.01
C GLU A 424 18.33 -6.33 7.19
N CYS A 425 17.49 -5.97 8.17
CA CYS A 425 17.92 -5.31 9.40
C CYS A 425 18.85 -6.22 10.25
N CYS A 426 20.17 -6.13 10.03
CA CYS A 426 21.15 -7.01 10.67
C CYS A 426 21.84 -6.33 11.87
N LEU A 427 21.54 -6.79 13.08
CA LEU A 427 22.12 -6.30 14.33
C LEU A 427 23.25 -7.20 14.86
N TYR A 428 23.22 -8.49 14.52
CA TYR A 428 24.11 -9.51 15.09
C TYR A 428 24.75 -10.41 14.02
N SER A 429 25.85 -11.08 14.40
CA SER A 429 26.33 -12.25 13.66
C SER A 429 25.45 -13.47 13.95
N ILE A 430 25.58 -14.54 13.16
CA ILE A 430 24.82 -15.78 13.37
C ILE A 430 25.66 -16.81 14.13
N GLY A 431 25.08 -17.35 15.20
CA GLY A 431 25.49 -18.60 15.84
C GLY A 431 24.56 -19.74 15.44
N GLN A 432 25.10 -20.94 15.39
CA GLN A 432 24.37 -22.15 15.04
C GLN A 432 24.65 -23.28 16.03
N GLN A 433 23.64 -24.09 16.33
CA GLN A 433 23.84 -25.43 16.86
C GLN A 433 22.88 -26.42 16.20
N ASP A 434 23.27 -27.69 16.23
CA ASP A 434 22.47 -28.81 15.75
C ASP A 434 22.38 -29.86 16.85
N HIS A 435 21.19 -30.41 17.05
CA HIS A 435 20.98 -31.49 17.99
C HIS A 435 20.27 -32.66 17.32
N TYR A 436 20.78 -33.85 17.60
CA TYR A 436 20.29 -35.08 17.04
C TYR A 436 20.47 -36.19 18.07
N ASP A 437 19.36 -36.68 18.63
CA ASP A 437 19.35 -37.81 19.55
C ASP A 437 18.75 -39.06 18.89
N ASP A 438 19.61 -40.05 18.61
CA ASP A 438 19.22 -41.37 18.10
C ASP A 438 19.08 -42.42 19.22
N VAL A 439 19.32 -42.09 20.50
CA VAL A 439 19.52 -43.07 21.58
C VAL A 439 18.42 -42.98 22.66
N ALA A 440 17.45 -43.89 22.57
CA ALA A 440 16.29 -43.97 23.49
C ALA A 440 16.58 -44.46 24.93
N THR A 441 17.84 -44.58 25.38
CA THR A 441 18.15 -45.15 26.72
C THR A 441 19.21 -44.38 27.48
N GLY A 442 18.82 -43.68 28.56
CA GLY A 442 19.73 -42.97 29.46
C GLY A 442 19.01 -41.99 30.40
N SER A 443 19.78 -41.32 31.27
CA SER A 443 19.34 -40.23 32.16
C SER A 443 19.48 -38.84 31.53
N ASP A 444 19.46 -38.73 30.20
CA ASP A 444 19.62 -37.47 29.48
C ASP A 444 18.33 -36.62 29.59
N PRO A 445 18.39 -35.38 30.11
CA PRO A 445 17.24 -34.49 30.16
C PRO A 445 16.71 -34.09 28.76
N ASN A 446 17.54 -34.19 27.70
CA ASN A 446 17.19 -33.83 26.32
C ASN A 446 16.84 -35.04 25.43
N ARG A 447 16.42 -36.16 26.04
CA ARG A 447 16.04 -37.43 25.36
C ARG A 447 14.84 -37.30 24.41
N ALA A 448 14.43 -38.39 23.76
CA ALA A 448 13.17 -38.46 23.00
C ALA A 448 11.91 -38.11 23.83
N PHE A 449 10.90 -37.52 23.19
CA PHE A 449 9.61 -37.16 23.78
C PHE A 449 8.64 -38.36 23.81
N ASP A 450 7.82 -38.46 24.86
CA ASP A 450 6.84 -39.55 25.01
C ASP A 450 5.46 -39.13 24.49
N LEU A 451 5.18 -39.48 23.23
CA LEU A 451 3.87 -39.29 22.59
C LEU A 451 3.14 -40.63 22.37
N THR A 452 3.46 -41.64 23.18
CA THR A 452 2.88 -42.99 23.05
C THR A 452 1.38 -43.02 23.32
N SER A 453 0.86 -42.11 24.14
CA SER A 453 -0.58 -41.90 24.37
C SER A 453 -1.35 -41.51 23.11
N LEU A 454 -0.68 -40.88 22.14
CA LEU A 454 -1.24 -40.48 20.84
C LEU A 454 -1.00 -41.51 19.73
N GLY A 455 -0.40 -42.66 20.07
CA GLY A 455 -0.12 -43.76 19.14
C GLY A 455 1.20 -43.62 18.36
N PHE A 456 2.11 -42.74 18.79
CA PHE A 456 3.43 -42.58 18.19
C PHE A 456 4.52 -43.33 18.98
N PRO A 457 5.65 -43.70 18.35
CA PRO A 457 6.83 -44.13 19.12
C PRO A 457 7.37 -42.96 19.96
N LEU A 458 8.41 -43.22 20.76
CA LEU A 458 9.21 -42.12 21.32
C LEU A 458 9.71 -41.25 20.16
N VAL A 459 9.39 -39.96 20.20
CA VAL A 459 9.69 -39.00 19.14
C VAL A 459 11.08 -38.43 19.40
N ARG A 460 12.02 -38.62 18.48
CA ARG A 460 13.39 -38.14 18.66
C ARG A 460 13.42 -36.62 18.79
N ASN A 461 14.32 -36.15 19.66
CA ASN A 461 14.63 -34.73 19.76
C ASN A 461 15.63 -34.37 18.65
N TRP A 462 15.12 -33.83 17.55
CA TRP A 462 15.93 -33.46 16.41
C TRP A 462 15.56 -32.05 15.96
N PHE A 463 16.54 -31.15 15.94
CA PHE A 463 16.33 -29.78 15.52
C PHE A 463 17.66 -29.11 15.14
N THR A 464 17.52 -27.95 14.48
CA THR A 464 18.60 -26.98 14.28
C THR A 464 18.20 -25.66 14.93
N ILE A 465 19.16 -24.91 15.47
CA ILE A 465 18.92 -23.63 16.13
C ILE A 465 19.89 -22.58 15.61
N ARG A 466 19.39 -21.38 15.33
CA ARG A 466 20.13 -20.17 15.02
C ARG A 466 19.87 -19.13 16.09
N TYR A 467 20.89 -18.37 16.45
CA TYR A 467 20.81 -17.40 17.53
C TYR A 467 21.78 -16.23 17.28
N PRO A 468 21.55 -15.06 17.91
CA PRO A 468 22.46 -13.94 17.80
C PRO A 468 23.85 -14.32 18.31
N ALA A 469 24.91 -13.94 17.62
CA ALA A 469 26.29 -14.21 18.03
C ALA A 469 27.13 -12.93 18.09
N GLN A 470 28.13 -12.94 18.97
CA GLN A 470 29.05 -11.81 19.18
C GLN A 470 29.94 -11.52 17.96
N SER A 471 30.30 -12.57 17.22
CA SER A 471 31.20 -12.50 16.07
C SER A 471 30.90 -13.63 15.08
N PRO A 472 31.27 -13.48 13.80
CA PRO A 472 31.13 -14.55 12.83
C PRO A 472 31.90 -15.80 13.28
N GLY A 473 31.19 -16.91 13.51
CA GLY A 473 31.81 -18.13 14.03
C GLY A 473 31.12 -19.44 13.61
N GLY A 474 29.88 -19.37 13.12
CA GLY A 474 29.13 -20.57 12.71
C GLY A 474 28.75 -21.43 13.91
N VAL A 475 29.02 -22.74 13.82
CA VAL A 475 28.61 -23.72 14.84
C VAL A 475 29.33 -23.45 16.17
N GLY A 476 28.55 -23.29 17.25
CA GLY A 476 29.06 -23.05 18.60
C GLY A 476 29.66 -21.66 18.83
N ALA A 477 29.37 -20.70 17.95
CA ALA A 477 29.71 -19.30 18.22
C ALA A 477 29.10 -18.83 19.53
N SER A 478 29.82 -17.98 20.27
CA SER A 478 29.33 -17.44 21.54
C SER A 478 28.22 -16.40 21.30
N LEU A 479 27.17 -16.47 22.12
CA LEU A 479 26.16 -15.41 22.23
C LEU A 479 26.84 -14.05 22.54
N PRO A 480 26.20 -12.92 22.18
CA PRO A 480 26.68 -11.59 22.55
C PRO A 480 26.93 -11.47 24.04
N SER A 481 27.96 -10.71 24.40
CA SER A 481 28.26 -10.39 25.80
C SER A 481 27.12 -9.55 26.39
N GLY A 482 26.73 -9.84 27.62
CA GLY A 482 25.63 -9.15 28.30
C GLY A 482 24.61 -10.13 28.85
N THR A 483 23.46 -9.59 29.23
CA THR A 483 22.34 -10.33 29.83
C THR A 483 21.07 -10.22 28.99
N ASP A 484 21.19 -9.78 27.74
CA ASP A 484 20.06 -9.68 26.83
C ASP A 484 19.45 -11.06 26.63
N ARG A 485 18.12 -11.09 26.69
CA ARG A 485 17.28 -12.26 26.43
C ARG A 485 16.60 -12.06 25.10
N TYR A 486 16.60 -13.10 24.28
CA TYR A 486 16.14 -13.04 22.90
C TYR A 486 14.82 -13.80 22.73
N PRO A 487 13.82 -13.24 22.03
CA PRO A 487 12.55 -13.92 21.79
C PRO A 487 12.73 -15.20 20.97
N VAL A 488 11.75 -16.09 21.06
CA VAL A 488 11.79 -17.42 20.43
C VAL A 488 10.92 -17.46 19.18
N VAL A 489 11.47 -18.00 18.10
CA VAL A 489 10.71 -18.37 16.91
C VAL A 489 10.92 -19.86 16.62
N LEU A 490 9.86 -20.66 16.72
CA LEU A 490 9.94 -22.12 16.54
C LEU A 490 9.26 -22.56 15.25
N PHE A 491 10.00 -23.21 14.36
CA PHE A 491 9.55 -23.75 13.09
C PHE A 491 9.27 -25.26 13.18
N LEU A 492 8.21 -25.71 12.50
CA LEU A 492 7.87 -27.11 12.31
C LEU A 492 7.61 -27.40 10.83
N HIS A 493 8.41 -28.29 10.25
CA HIS A 493 8.20 -28.71 8.86
C HIS A 493 7.00 -29.66 8.70
N GLY A 494 6.50 -29.75 7.47
CA GLY A 494 5.37 -30.59 7.09
C GLY A 494 5.67 -32.06 6.89
N ARG A 495 4.74 -32.76 6.21
CA ARG A 495 4.98 -34.14 5.78
C ARG A 495 5.81 -34.12 4.51
N HIS A 496 6.90 -34.86 4.53
CA HIS A 496 7.73 -35.16 3.37
C HIS A 496 8.32 -36.57 3.53
N PRO A 497 8.70 -37.29 2.46
CA PRO A 497 9.52 -38.49 2.59
C PRO A 497 10.68 -38.29 3.56
N THR A 498 10.92 -39.27 4.42
CA THR A 498 11.93 -39.19 5.48
C THR A 498 13.24 -39.87 5.12
N CYS A 499 13.25 -40.71 4.08
CA CYS A 499 14.41 -41.50 3.69
C CYS A 499 14.70 -41.39 2.21
N ALA A 500 15.89 -40.92 1.85
CA ALA A 500 16.36 -40.76 0.48
C ALA A 500 16.63 -42.11 -0.23
N SER A 501 16.80 -43.19 0.54
CA SER A 501 17.03 -44.53 0.01
C SER A 501 15.95 -45.51 0.49
N GLY A 502 15.60 -46.48 -0.36
CA GLY A 502 14.59 -47.49 -0.03
C GLY A 502 13.16 -46.96 -0.05
N THR A 503 12.38 -47.23 1.00
CA THR A 503 10.98 -46.77 1.10
C THR A 503 10.92 -45.35 1.64
N ALA A 504 10.18 -44.46 0.96
CA ALA A 504 10.07 -43.04 1.27
C ALA A 504 9.80 -42.71 2.76
N PHE A 505 8.94 -43.47 3.43
CA PHE A 505 8.63 -43.32 4.85
C PHE A 505 9.17 -44.52 5.64
N ASN A 506 10.46 -44.52 5.94
CA ASN A 506 11.13 -45.61 6.64
C ASN A 506 11.45 -45.19 8.09
N PRO A 507 10.80 -45.75 9.12
CA PRO A 507 11.09 -45.41 10.51
C PRO A 507 12.51 -45.83 10.95
N SER A 508 13.12 -46.77 10.24
CA SER A 508 14.49 -47.26 10.45
C SER A 508 15.48 -46.68 9.43
N CYS A 509 15.20 -45.51 8.85
CA CYS A 509 16.09 -44.87 7.89
C CYS A 509 17.49 -44.65 8.49
N PRO A 510 18.57 -45.11 7.82
CA PRO A 510 19.93 -44.83 8.25
C PRO A 510 20.16 -43.33 8.36
N ALA A 511 20.86 -42.86 9.40
CA ALA A 511 21.08 -41.44 9.67
C ALA A 511 21.61 -40.66 8.43
N ALA A 512 22.52 -41.28 7.67
CA ALA A 512 23.10 -40.68 6.45
C ALA A 512 22.11 -40.50 5.29
N ASP A 513 21.00 -41.24 5.29
CA ASP A 513 19.97 -41.22 4.24
C ASP A 513 18.72 -40.45 4.68
N ARG A 514 18.68 -39.91 5.89
CA ARG A 514 17.52 -39.16 6.38
C ARG A 514 17.42 -37.81 5.68
N ILE A 515 16.21 -37.45 5.28
CA ILE A 515 15.93 -36.16 4.64
C ILE A 515 15.69 -35.12 5.74
N ALA A 516 16.61 -34.15 5.87
CA ALA A 516 16.61 -33.15 6.93
C ALA A 516 15.63 -31.98 6.64
N SER A 517 14.33 -32.28 6.58
CA SER A 517 13.29 -31.31 6.18
C SER A 517 13.26 -30.05 7.04
N HIS A 518 13.58 -30.16 8.34
CA HIS A 518 13.68 -29.01 9.26
C HIS A 518 14.71 -27.95 8.82
N ARG A 519 15.79 -28.35 8.12
CA ARG A 519 16.83 -27.41 7.62
C ARG A 519 16.39 -26.62 6.40
N GLY A 520 15.25 -26.96 5.82
CA GLY A 520 14.67 -26.26 4.68
C GLY A 520 14.47 -24.77 4.87
N TYR A 521 14.36 -24.33 6.13
CA TYR A 521 14.10 -22.94 6.55
C TYR A 521 15.33 -22.23 7.11
N ASP A 522 16.54 -22.82 7.01
CA ASP A 522 17.77 -22.23 7.57
C ASP A 522 17.97 -20.77 7.14
N TYR A 523 17.56 -20.41 5.90
CA TYR A 523 17.63 -19.04 5.39
C TYR A 523 16.77 -18.04 6.19
N ILE A 524 15.61 -18.46 6.71
CA ILE A 524 14.75 -17.63 7.57
C ILE A 524 15.30 -17.59 8.99
N LEU A 525 15.73 -18.74 9.53
CA LEU A 525 16.35 -18.80 10.85
C LEU A 525 17.60 -17.94 10.94
N ASP A 526 18.43 -17.92 9.89
CA ASP A 526 19.62 -17.09 9.76
C ASP A 526 19.28 -15.59 9.78
N SER A 527 18.21 -15.19 9.09
CA SER A 527 17.71 -13.80 9.07
C SER A 527 17.22 -13.37 10.47
N LEU A 528 16.36 -14.18 11.09
CA LEU A 528 15.86 -13.96 12.46
C LEU A 528 16.99 -13.87 13.50
N ALA A 529 18.02 -14.71 13.39
CA ALA A 529 19.18 -14.67 14.28
C ALA A 529 19.97 -13.35 14.16
N LYS A 530 20.12 -12.82 12.95
CA LYS A 530 20.75 -11.50 12.72
C LYS A 530 19.95 -10.35 13.32
N GLN A 531 18.64 -10.52 13.44
CA GLN A 531 17.70 -9.51 13.95
C GLN A 531 17.51 -9.56 15.47
N GLY A 532 18.12 -10.53 16.17
CA GLY A 532 18.01 -10.63 17.63
C GLY A 532 17.00 -11.66 18.12
N TYR A 533 16.68 -12.69 17.32
CA TYR A 533 15.78 -13.78 17.72
C TYR A 533 16.54 -15.10 17.87
N ILE A 534 16.13 -15.94 18.81
CA ILE A 534 16.53 -17.36 18.84
C ILE A 534 15.52 -18.13 17.99
N ALA A 535 15.97 -18.61 16.83
CA ALA A 535 15.13 -19.30 15.87
C ALA A 535 15.49 -20.80 15.82
N ILE A 536 14.53 -21.67 16.09
CA ILE A 536 14.70 -23.13 16.14
C ILE A 536 13.80 -23.79 15.10
N SER A 537 14.28 -24.82 14.40
CA SER A 537 13.45 -25.61 13.47
C SER A 537 13.56 -27.08 13.82
N VAL A 538 12.41 -27.67 14.13
CA VAL A 538 12.29 -29.02 14.70
C VAL A 538 11.88 -30.04 13.65
N ASP A 539 12.41 -31.25 13.76
CA ASP A 539 12.16 -32.35 12.84
C ASP A 539 11.09 -33.31 13.39
N ALA A 540 10.05 -33.56 12.58
CA ALA A 540 8.93 -34.43 12.89
C ALA A 540 9.09 -35.84 12.31
N TYR A 541 10.33 -36.31 12.10
CA TYR A 541 10.67 -37.62 11.52
C TYR A 541 9.85 -38.79 12.09
N ASP A 542 9.59 -38.82 13.40
CA ASP A 542 8.87 -39.94 14.04
C ASP A 542 7.34 -39.82 13.99
N ILE A 543 6.81 -38.64 13.62
CA ILE A 543 5.37 -38.35 13.57
C ILE A 543 4.82 -38.62 12.16
N GLN A 544 4.80 -39.90 11.80
CA GLN A 544 4.35 -40.37 10.49
C GLN A 544 2.87 -40.76 10.45
N PRO A 545 2.12 -40.43 9.39
CA PRO A 545 0.70 -40.80 9.28
C PRO A 545 0.41 -42.30 9.28
N SER A 546 1.40 -43.14 8.97
CA SER A 546 1.27 -44.59 9.08
C SER A 546 1.10 -45.08 10.52
N ASN A 547 1.47 -44.26 11.50
CA ASN A 547 1.55 -44.66 12.91
C ASN A 547 0.23 -44.36 13.64
N SER A 548 -0.37 -43.20 13.39
CA SER A 548 -1.60 -42.75 14.03
C SER A 548 -2.31 -41.66 13.22
N THR A 549 -3.61 -41.51 13.44
CA THR A 549 -4.44 -40.43 12.89
C THR A 549 -4.28 -39.11 13.65
N ASN A 550 -3.72 -39.12 14.87
CA ASN A 550 -3.52 -37.93 15.71
C ASN A 550 -2.24 -37.14 15.34
N ASN A 551 -1.95 -37.03 14.04
CA ASN A 551 -0.69 -36.47 13.54
C ASN A 551 -0.52 -35.00 13.92
N TYR A 552 -1.62 -34.25 13.95
CA TYR A 552 -1.62 -32.79 14.13
C TYR A 552 -1.56 -32.42 15.62
N GLU A 553 -2.33 -33.12 16.46
CA GLU A 553 -2.22 -33.02 17.92
C GLU A 553 -0.80 -33.37 18.39
N ALA A 554 -0.22 -34.45 17.86
CA ALA A 554 1.15 -34.85 18.20
C ALA A 554 2.20 -33.83 17.75
N ARG A 555 2.00 -33.18 16.60
CA ARG A 555 2.84 -32.07 16.13
C ARG A 555 2.72 -30.84 17.01
N GLY A 556 1.50 -30.50 17.45
CA GLY A 556 1.25 -29.43 18.39
C GLY A 556 1.94 -29.67 19.73
N ILE A 557 1.79 -30.87 20.29
CA ILE A 557 2.49 -31.28 21.52
C ILE A 557 4.01 -31.27 21.32
N LEU A 558 4.54 -31.72 20.18
CA LEU A 558 5.97 -31.65 19.91
C LEU A 558 6.51 -30.22 20.00
N ILE A 559 5.78 -29.24 19.45
CA ILE A 559 6.13 -27.82 19.56
C ILE A 559 6.17 -27.39 21.04
N LEU A 560 5.11 -27.68 21.80
CA LEU A 560 5.00 -27.28 23.21
C LEU A 560 6.05 -27.96 24.11
N GLU A 561 6.41 -29.21 23.82
CA GLU A 561 7.50 -29.92 24.51
C GLU A 561 8.88 -29.32 24.21
N HIS A 562 9.09 -28.81 22.99
CA HIS A 562 10.31 -28.05 22.67
C HIS A 562 10.34 -26.70 23.39
N LEU A 563 9.21 -26.00 23.53
CA LEU A 563 9.13 -24.76 24.32
C LEU A 563 9.42 -25.03 25.81
N ASN A 564 8.88 -26.11 26.39
CA ASN A 564 9.24 -26.55 27.75
C ASN A 564 10.75 -26.77 27.91
N ARG A 565 11.43 -27.29 26.87
CA ARG A 565 12.90 -27.45 26.91
C ARG A 565 13.62 -26.13 26.86
N MET A 566 13.18 -25.20 26.02
CA MET A 566 13.78 -23.88 25.94
C MET A 566 13.62 -23.12 27.26
N GLU A 567 12.47 -23.26 27.92
CA GLU A 567 12.26 -22.73 29.28
C GLU A 567 13.23 -23.38 30.29
N ASP A 568 13.38 -24.70 30.27
CA ASP A 568 14.32 -25.41 31.15
C ASP A 568 15.78 -25.04 30.86
N TRP A 569 16.16 -24.84 29.58
CA TRP A 569 17.48 -24.37 29.20
C TRP A 569 17.75 -22.97 29.75
N ASP A 570 16.78 -22.07 29.66
CA ASP A 570 16.88 -20.71 30.18
C ASP A 570 17.02 -20.70 31.70
N LEU A 571 16.17 -21.45 32.41
CA LEU A 571 16.13 -21.45 33.87
C LEU A 571 17.30 -22.25 34.48
N ASN A 572 17.56 -23.44 33.96
CA ASN A 572 18.39 -24.45 34.60
C ASN A 572 19.70 -24.75 33.85
N GLY A 573 19.90 -24.19 32.64
CA GLY A 573 21.13 -24.41 31.85
C GLY A 573 21.30 -25.85 31.41
N THR A 574 20.20 -26.56 31.18
CA THR A 574 20.16 -27.98 30.81
C THR A 574 20.35 -28.21 29.31
N ASP A 575 20.66 -27.16 28.53
CA ASP A 575 20.91 -27.31 27.10
C ASP A 575 22.07 -28.28 26.81
N PRO A 576 22.05 -28.99 25.66
CA PRO A 576 23.09 -29.95 25.30
C PRO A 576 24.50 -29.36 25.16
N TRP A 577 24.66 -28.03 25.19
CA TRP A 577 25.89 -27.31 24.90
C TRP A 577 26.51 -26.66 26.15
N GLY A 578 26.13 -27.13 27.34
CA GLY A 578 26.79 -26.80 28.59
C GLY A 578 26.30 -25.52 29.25
N GLY A 579 24.99 -25.25 29.15
CA GLY A 579 24.37 -24.07 29.78
C GLY A 579 24.53 -22.80 28.94
N MET A 580 24.77 -22.92 27.63
CA MET A 580 24.97 -21.79 26.73
C MET A 580 23.77 -20.82 26.75
N PHE A 581 22.55 -21.34 26.89
CA PHE A 581 21.32 -20.56 26.80
C PHE A 581 20.76 -20.13 28.16
N GLN A 582 21.47 -20.39 29.26
CA GLN A 582 20.99 -20.07 30.60
C GLN A 582 20.83 -18.55 30.80
N ASN A 583 19.62 -18.10 31.16
CA ASN A 583 19.19 -16.70 31.28
C ASN A 583 19.33 -15.88 29.98
N ARG A 584 19.19 -16.51 28.81
CA ARG A 584 19.37 -15.89 27.48
C ARG A 584 18.15 -15.99 26.58
N ILE A 585 17.13 -16.75 26.95
CA ILE A 585 15.92 -16.96 26.15
C ILE A 585 14.78 -16.15 26.76
N ASP A 586 14.10 -15.36 25.96
CA ASP A 586 12.91 -14.63 26.40
C ASP A 586 11.65 -15.44 26.09
N MET A 587 11.25 -16.28 27.05
CA MET A 587 10.02 -17.09 26.95
C MET A 587 8.74 -16.27 27.10
N SER A 588 8.80 -14.94 27.26
CA SER A 588 7.60 -14.08 27.26
C SER A 588 7.24 -13.55 25.87
N ARG A 589 8.03 -13.90 24.85
CA ARG A 589 7.84 -13.46 23.47
C ARG A 589 8.08 -14.62 22.50
N ILE A 590 7.01 -15.27 22.07
CA ILE A 590 7.09 -16.54 21.32
C ILE A 590 6.26 -16.48 20.03
N ALA A 591 6.90 -16.85 18.92
CA ALA A 591 6.25 -17.10 17.65
C ALA A 591 6.41 -18.56 17.24
N ILE A 592 5.38 -19.15 16.63
CA ILE A 592 5.45 -20.50 16.06
C ILE A 592 5.11 -20.47 14.57
N VAL A 593 5.90 -21.19 13.78
CA VAL A 593 5.81 -21.23 12.32
C VAL A 593 5.68 -22.67 11.84
N GLY A 594 4.70 -22.97 10.99
CA GLY A 594 4.46 -24.33 10.55
C GLY A 594 4.16 -24.41 9.06
N HIS A 595 4.70 -25.41 8.36
CA HIS A 595 4.41 -25.64 6.94
C HIS A 595 3.59 -26.93 6.74
N SER A 596 2.55 -26.91 5.91
CA SER A 596 1.77 -28.09 5.52
C SER A 596 1.13 -28.73 6.75
N ARG A 597 1.43 -30.01 7.03
CA ARG A 597 1.01 -30.64 8.29
C ARG A 597 1.61 -30.00 9.54
N GLY A 598 2.78 -29.38 9.43
CA GLY A 598 3.35 -28.56 10.49
C GLY A 598 2.55 -27.27 10.68
N GLY A 599 1.93 -26.75 9.61
CA GLY A 599 1.03 -25.60 9.64
C GLY A 599 -0.25 -25.88 10.44
N GLU A 600 -0.87 -27.03 10.25
CA GLU A 600 -1.97 -27.47 11.14
C GLU A 600 -1.46 -27.75 12.57
N GLY A 601 -0.23 -28.25 12.70
CA GLY A 601 0.42 -28.48 13.98
C GLY A 601 0.62 -27.20 14.80
N VAL A 602 0.95 -26.07 14.19
CA VAL A 602 1.08 -24.79 14.92
C VAL A 602 -0.28 -24.23 15.34
N VAL A 603 -1.33 -24.42 14.53
CA VAL A 603 -2.70 -24.08 14.94
C VAL A 603 -3.13 -24.94 16.14
N ALA A 604 -2.87 -26.26 16.08
CA ALA A 604 -3.11 -27.16 17.21
C ALA A 604 -2.30 -26.77 18.45
N ALA A 605 -1.02 -26.38 18.30
CA ALA A 605 -0.18 -25.93 19.41
C ALA A 605 -0.77 -24.69 20.10
N ALA A 606 -1.25 -23.71 19.33
CA ALA A 606 -1.85 -22.49 19.87
C ALA A 606 -3.10 -22.79 20.71
N GLU A 607 -3.98 -23.67 20.24
CA GLU A 607 -5.15 -24.10 21.01
C GLU A 607 -4.77 -24.95 22.24
N LEU A 608 -3.83 -25.87 22.09
CA LEU A 608 -3.38 -26.75 23.17
C LEU A 608 -2.63 -26.00 24.27
N ASP A 609 -1.88 -24.94 23.94
CA ASP A 609 -1.20 -24.08 24.92
C ASP A 609 -2.21 -23.46 25.91
N VAL A 610 -3.37 -23.06 25.39
CA VAL A 610 -4.48 -22.51 26.18
C VAL A 610 -5.23 -23.61 26.93
N THR A 611 -5.68 -24.65 26.21
CA THR A 611 -6.57 -25.69 26.75
C THR A 611 -5.88 -26.64 27.73
N LEU A 612 -4.56 -26.80 27.63
CA LEU A 612 -3.72 -27.58 28.53
C LEU A 612 -2.76 -26.70 29.35
N SER A 613 -3.14 -25.46 29.66
CA SER A 613 -2.35 -24.48 30.44
C SER A 613 -1.92 -24.92 31.86
N GLY A 614 -2.38 -26.07 32.35
CA GLY A 614 -1.84 -26.69 33.58
C GLY A 614 -0.55 -27.49 33.35
N THR A 615 -0.25 -27.83 32.10
CA THR A 615 0.94 -28.56 31.64
C THR A 615 1.82 -27.68 30.74
N TYR A 616 1.18 -26.89 29.88
CA TYR A 616 1.79 -25.88 29.00
C TYR A 616 1.36 -24.47 29.47
N GLY A 617 1.14 -23.52 28.57
CA GLY A 617 0.77 -22.15 28.90
C GLY A 617 1.92 -21.16 28.70
N HIS A 618 2.60 -21.28 27.57
CA HIS A 618 3.74 -20.46 27.17
C HIS A 618 3.34 -19.03 26.79
N GLY A 619 2.08 -18.80 26.40
CA GLY A 619 1.62 -17.48 25.99
C GLY A 619 2.18 -17.11 24.62
N ILE A 620 1.73 -17.83 23.60
CA ILE A 620 2.20 -17.65 22.22
C ILE A 620 1.68 -16.32 21.65
N ASP A 621 2.58 -15.46 21.17
CA ASP A 621 2.30 -14.10 20.68
C ASP A 621 2.07 -14.01 19.17
N ALA A 622 2.52 -15.01 18.41
CA ALA A 622 2.28 -15.06 16.96
C ALA A 622 2.21 -16.50 16.43
N VAL A 623 1.20 -16.78 15.60
CA VAL A 623 1.08 -18.03 14.84
C VAL A 623 1.26 -17.74 13.36
N ILE A 624 2.11 -18.51 12.69
CA ILE A 624 2.34 -18.37 11.25
C ILE A 624 2.22 -19.73 10.57
N ALA A 625 1.32 -19.86 9.60
CA ALA A 625 1.14 -21.09 8.84
C ALA A 625 1.45 -20.89 7.36
N ILE A 626 2.26 -21.78 6.80
CA ILE A 626 2.60 -21.86 5.39
C ILE A 626 1.86 -23.07 4.81
N ALA A 627 1.04 -22.85 3.79
CA ALA A 627 0.27 -23.87 3.07
C ALA A 627 -0.32 -24.98 3.98
N PRO A 628 -1.02 -24.65 5.09
CA PRO A 628 -1.38 -25.63 6.10
C PRO A 628 -2.40 -26.65 5.60
N THR A 629 -2.40 -27.81 6.25
CA THR A 629 -3.53 -28.75 6.18
C THR A 629 -4.65 -28.37 7.15
N ASP A 630 -5.79 -29.05 7.04
CA ASP A 630 -6.87 -29.08 8.03
C ASP A 630 -7.56 -30.46 7.95
N GLN A 631 -6.89 -31.47 8.51
CA GLN A 631 -7.14 -32.89 8.24
C GLN A 631 -7.29 -33.75 9.50
N GLN A 632 -7.13 -33.20 10.71
CA GLN A 632 -7.35 -33.95 11.94
C GLN A 632 -8.77 -34.52 11.95
N VAL A 633 -8.86 -35.83 12.17
CA VAL A 633 -10.16 -36.52 12.17
C VAL A 633 -10.87 -36.20 13.47
N GLY A 634 -12.05 -35.59 13.38
CA GLY A 634 -12.93 -35.34 14.52
C GLY A 634 -12.59 -34.11 15.38
N THR A 635 -11.51 -33.40 15.05
CA THR A 635 -11.11 -32.15 15.71
C THR A 635 -10.82 -31.10 14.64
N LYS A 636 -11.27 -29.87 14.88
CA LYS A 636 -10.91 -28.69 14.10
C LYS A 636 -10.15 -27.78 15.05
N TRP A 637 -8.90 -27.52 14.71
CA TRP A 637 -8.02 -26.68 15.50
C TRP A 637 -8.17 -25.23 15.03
N GLU A 638 -8.25 -24.31 15.98
CA GLU A 638 -8.40 -22.87 15.72
C GLU A 638 -7.32 -22.08 16.46
N VAL A 639 -7.02 -20.86 15.99
CA VAL A 639 -6.16 -19.95 16.76
C VAL A 639 -7.06 -19.16 17.69
N LEU A 640 -6.93 -19.37 19.00
CA LEU A 640 -7.89 -18.82 19.97
C LEU A 640 -7.51 -17.44 20.52
N HIS A 641 -6.23 -17.18 20.80
CA HIS A 641 -5.83 -15.99 21.57
C HIS A 641 -4.56 -15.30 21.04
N THR A 642 -4.31 -15.36 19.74
CA THR A 642 -3.01 -14.95 19.18
C THR A 642 -3.16 -14.44 17.74
N PRO A 643 -2.44 -13.37 17.33
CA PRO A 643 -2.34 -12.98 15.93
C PRO A 643 -1.95 -14.12 14.98
N TYR A 644 -2.58 -14.17 13.80
CA TYR A 644 -2.41 -15.28 12.85
C TYR A 644 -2.06 -14.82 11.42
N LEU A 645 -0.91 -15.25 10.92
CA LEU A 645 -0.51 -15.09 9.51
C LEU A 645 -0.65 -16.42 8.74
N LEU A 646 -1.36 -16.38 7.62
CA LEU A 646 -1.52 -17.49 6.68
C LEU A 646 -0.89 -17.16 5.32
N LEU A 647 0.07 -17.98 4.88
CA LEU A 647 0.65 -17.91 3.53
C LEU A 647 0.18 -19.13 2.73
N VAL A 648 -0.47 -18.94 1.57
CA VAL A 648 -0.98 -20.06 0.76
C VAL A 648 -0.67 -19.87 -0.71
N GLY A 649 -0.14 -20.92 -1.35
CA GLY A 649 0.21 -20.90 -2.76
C GLY A 649 -0.97 -21.20 -3.67
N ALA A 650 -1.27 -20.30 -4.60
CA ALA A 650 -2.30 -20.53 -5.61
C ALA A 650 -1.98 -21.74 -6.50
N ALA A 651 -0.71 -22.07 -6.64
CA ALA A 651 -0.20 -23.14 -7.47
C ALA A 651 0.30 -24.34 -6.65
N ASP A 652 -0.15 -24.47 -5.41
CA ASP A 652 0.07 -25.61 -4.50
C ASP A 652 -0.57 -26.89 -5.07
N GLY A 653 0.27 -27.89 -5.31
CA GLY A 653 -0.11 -29.19 -5.86
C GLY A 653 -0.25 -30.30 -4.82
N ASP A 654 0.28 -30.15 -3.60
CA ASP A 654 0.14 -31.14 -2.52
C ASP A 654 -1.17 -30.91 -1.75
N VAL A 655 -1.36 -29.69 -1.21
CA VAL A 655 -2.60 -29.24 -0.57
C VAL A 655 -3.47 -28.53 -1.62
N TRP A 656 -3.72 -29.24 -2.73
CA TRP A 656 -4.43 -28.70 -3.89
C TRP A 656 -5.85 -28.18 -3.59
N ASN A 657 -6.51 -28.65 -2.52
CA ASN A 657 -7.84 -28.18 -2.15
C ASN A 657 -7.80 -26.92 -1.25
N LEU A 658 -6.61 -26.38 -0.93
CA LEU A 658 -6.45 -25.16 -0.15
C LEU A 658 -7.22 -25.19 1.19
N GLN A 659 -7.32 -26.36 1.83
CA GLN A 659 -8.06 -26.52 3.08
C GLN A 659 -7.51 -25.69 4.25
N GLY A 660 -6.27 -25.18 4.12
CA GLY A 660 -5.62 -24.33 5.10
C GLY A 660 -6.25 -22.95 5.32
N PHE A 661 -7.17 -22.52 4.44
CA PHE A 661 -7.96 -21.30 4.64
C PHE A 661 -8.93 -21.41 5.83
N ARG A 662 -9.48 -22.61 6.09
CA ARG A 662 -10.47 -22.79 7.17
C ARG A 662 -10.02 -22.31 8.54
N PRO A 663 -8.87 -22.75 9.10
CA PRO A 663 -8.46 -22.25 10.41
C PRO A 663 -8.28 -20.73 10.45
N TRP A 664 -8.02 -20.06 9.33
CA TRP A 664 -7.93 -18.60 9.27
C TRP A 664 -9.31 -17.94 9.25
N ASP A 665 -10.23 -18.49 8.45
CA ASP A 665 -11.63 -18.04 8.38
C ASP A 665 -12.35 -18.27 9.73
N ASP A 666 -12.14 -19.42 10.37
CA ASP A 666 -12.74 -19.84 11.65
C ASP A 666 -12.18 -19.06 12.85
N SER A 667 -10.94 -18.55 12.75
CA SER A 667 -10.34 -17.80 13.86
C SER A 667 -10.95 -16.40 13.98
N PHE A 668 -11.33 -16.04 15.21
CA PHE A 668 -11.89 -14.74 15.60
C PHE A 668 -13.15 -14.33 14.81
N PRO A 669 -14.21 -15.17 14.78
CA PRO A 669 -15.42 -14.85 14.04
C PRO A 669 -16.10 -13.59 14.59
N THR A 670 -16.96 -12.96 13.79
CA THR A 670 -17.69 -11.76 14.18
C THR A 670 -18.39 -11.92 15.53
N GLY A 671 -18.19 -10.95 16.42
CA GLY A 671 -18.79 -10.96 17.77
C GLY A 671 -18.06 -11.82 18.80
N SER A 672 -17.00 -12.55 18.43
CA SER A 672 -16.10 -13.19 19.39
C SER A 672 -15.28 -12.14 20.17
N SER A 673 -14.89 -12.48 21.40
CA SER A 673 -14.02 -11.66 22.24
C SER A 673 -13.12 -12.58 23.06
N PRO A 674 -11.79 -12.36 23.09
CA PRO A 674 -11.06 -11.28 22.41
C PRO A 674 -10.94 -11.44 20.88
N GLN A 675 -10.73 -10.32 20.18
CA GLN A 675 -10.39 -10.25 18.75
C GLN A 675 -8.88 -10.07 18.59
N PHE A 676 -8.31 -10.64 17.53
CA PHE A 676 -6.89 -10.50 17.20
C PHE A 676 -6.69 -10.15 15.73
N GLU A 677 -5.48 -9.67 15.44
CA GLU A 677 -5.06 -9.39 14.08
C GLU A 677 -4.89 -10.70 13.29
N LYS A 678 -5.43 -10.76 12.07
CA LYS A 678 -5.15 -11.87 11.16
C LYS A 678 -4.87 -11.40 9.75
N SER A 679 -3.88 -12.02 9.14
CA SER A 679 -3.31 -11.65 7.84
C SER A 679 -3.23 -12.89 6.95
N LEU A 680 -3.53 -12.73 5.67
CA LEU A 680 -3.49 -13.81 4.69
C LEU A 680 -2.83 -13.33 3.41
N ALA A 681 -1.83 -14.06 2.91
CA ALA A 681 -1.32 -13.90 1.55
C ALA A 681 -1.75 -15.09 0.70
N TYR A 682 -2.56 -14.82 -0.32
CA TYR A 682 -2.78 -15.75 -1.42
C TYR A 682 -1.76 -15.48 -2.53
N VAL A 683 -0.78 -16.37 -2.66
CA VAL A 683 0.41 -16.14 -3.48
C VAL A 683 0.24 -16.78 -4.85
N HIS A 684 -0.03 -15.98 -5.88
CA HIS A 684 -0.13 -16.45 -7.25
C HIS A 684 1.21 -17.06 -7.72
N GLY A 685 1.14 -18.18 -8.44
CA GLY A 685 2.32 -18.87 -8.96
C GLY A 685 3.18 -19.63 -7.94
N ALA A 686 2.91 -19.54 -6.64
CA ALA A 686 3.62 -20.30 -5.61
C ALA A 686 3.10 -21.75 -5.49
N ASN A 687 4.00 -22.74 -5.44
CA ASN A 687 3.67 -24.15 -5.16
C ASN A 687 3.83 -24.53 -3.68
N HIS A 688 3.69 -25.80 -3.34
CA HIS A 688 3.87 -26.26 -1.96
C HIS A 688 5.35 -26.25 -1.55
N ASN A 689 6.24 -26.73 -2.42
CA ASN A 689 7.59 -27.12 -1.99
C ASN A 689 8.61 -25.99 -1.88
N PHE A 690 8.52 -24.93 -2.68
CA PHE A 690 9.62 -23.98 -2.85
C PHE A 690 9.91 -23.09 -1.62
N TRP A 691 9.01 -23.00 -0.66
CA TRP A 691 9.32 -22.39 0.65
C TRP A 691 10.37 -23.19 1.44
N ASN A 692 10.50 -24.48 1.17
CA ASN A 692 11.47 -25.36 1.81
C ASN A 692 12.61 -25.70 0.84
N THR A 693 13.82 -25.24 1.16
CA THR A 693 15.01 -25.46 0.31
C THR A 693 15.36 -26.93 0.12
N VAL A 694 14.99 -27.82 1.03
CA VAL A 694 15.22 -29.27 0.92
C VAL A 694 14.24 -29.93 -0.05
N TRP A 695 12.98 -29.47 -0.08
CA TRP A 695 11.94 -30.02 -0.97
C TRP A 695 12.01 -29.45 -2.40
N THR A 696 12.90 -28.49 -2.62
CA THR A 696 13.08 -27.78 -3.89
C THR A 696 14.04 -28.54 -4.83
N PRO A 697 13.72 -28.68 -6.14
CA PRO A 697 14.61 -29.32 -7.09
C PRO A 697 16.04 -28.75 -7.07
N GLY A 698 17.03 -29.64 -7.06
CA GLY A 698 18.45 -29.29 -6.95
C GLY A 698 19.04 -29.36 -5.54
N SER A 699 18.22 -29.62 -4.51
CA SER A 699 18.66 -29.81 -3.12
C SER A 699 19.48 -31.08 -2.86
N GLY A 700 19.37 -32.07 -3.75
CA GLY A 700 19.93 -33.42 -3.57
C GLY A 700 18.96 -34.43 -2.95
N ASP A 701 17.78 -33.99 -2.51
CA ASP A 701 16.68 -34.87 -2.12
C ASP A 701 16.02 -35.51 -3.36
N PRO A 702 15.93 -36.85 -3.45
CA PRO A 702 15.31 -37.53 -4.59
C PRO A 702 13.79 -37.32 -4.71
N TYR A 703 13.13 -36.78 -3.69
CA TYR A 703 11.69 -36.46 -3.70
C TYR A 703 11.39 -34.98 -3.89
N ALA A 704 12.42 -34.14 -4.01
CA ALA A 704 12.24 -32.72 -4.30
C ALA A 704 11.54 -32.51 -5.65
N SER A 705 10.57 -31.61 -5.70
CA SER A 705 9.75 -31.41 -6.91
C SER A 705 9.15 -30.01 -6.99
N ASP A 706 8.87 -29.56 -8.21
CA ASP A 706 7.89 -28.50 -8.45
C ASP A 706 6.52 -29.16 -8.60
N ASP A 707 5.77 -29.23 -7.50
CA ASP A 707 4.50 -29.95 -7.39
C ASP A 707 3.35 -29.28 -8.15
N GLY A 708 3.53 -28.03 -8.60
CA GLY A 708 2.58 -27.36 -9.48
C GLY A 708 3.07 -27.14 -10.92
N ALA A 709 4.14 -27.83 -11.35
CA ALA A 709 4.70 -27.72 -12.71
C ALA A 709 3.71 -28.06 -13.85
N SER A 710 2.58 -28.72 -13.53
CA SER A 710 1.52 -29.04 -14.48
C SER A 710 0.49 -27.92 -14.68
N TYR A 711 0.56 -26.86 -13.88
CA TYR A 711 -0.37 -25.74 -13.92
C TYR A 711 -0.02 -24.73 -15.02
N THR A 712 -1.03 -24.07 -15.58
CA THR A 712 -0.87 -23.27 -16.80
C THR A 712 -0.62 -21.78 -16.56
N GLY A 713 -0.95 -21.25 -15.38
CA GLY A 713 -0.71 -19.86 -15.00
C GLY A 713 0.77 -19.56 -14.74
N PRO A 714 1.14 -18.27 -14.65
CA PRO A 714 2.50 -17.86 -14.29
C PRO A 714 2.98 -18.54 -13.01
N ARG A 715 4.29 -18.81 -12.94
CA ARG A 715 4.93 -19.55 -11.86
C ARG A 715 6.07 -18.74 -11.29
N LEU A 716 6.11 -18.64 -9.96
CA LEU A 716 7.27 -18.09 -9.28
C LEU A 716 8.43 -19.08 -9.39
N THR A 717 9.63 -18.54 -9.56
CA THR A 717 10.86 -19.30 -9.34
C THR A 717 11.01 -19.68 -7.87
N ALA A 718 11.84 -20.67 -7.57
CA ALA A 718 12.11 -21.04 -6.18
C ALA A 718 12.73 -19.88 -5.37
N ALA A 719 13.46 -18.96 -6.01
CA ALA A 719 14.01 -17.79 -5.31
C ALA A 719 12.92 -16.78 -4.96
N GLU A 720 12.12 -16.37 -5.94
CA GLU A 720 11.01 -15.43 -5.72
C GLU A 720 10.02 -15.97 -4.67
N GLN A 721 9.67 -17.26 -4.74
CA GLN A 721 8.77 -17.86 -3.76
C GLN A 721 9.35 -17.89 -2.34
N ARG A 722 10.67 -18.06 -2.17
CA ARG A 722 11.27 -17.98 -0.82
C ARG A 722 11.13 -16.59 -0.22
N GLU A 723 11.19 -15.53 -1.01
CA GLU A 723 10.97 -14.15 -0.52
C GLU A 723 9.53 -13.94 -0.03
N THR A 724 8.54 -14.60 -0.65
CA THR A 724 7.14 -14.60 -0.17
C THR A 724 6.96 -15.25 1.20
N GLY A 725 7.94 -16.05 1.65
CA GLY A 725 8.01 -16.57 3.02
C GLY A 725 8.88 -15.71 3.92
N LEU A 726 10.12 -15.43 3.49
CA LEU A 726 11.14 -14.73 4.28
C LEU A 726 10.64 -13.37 4.79
N THR A 727 10.18 -12.51 3.87
CA THR A 727 9.79 -11.13 4.21
C THR A 727 8.53 -11.07 5.09
N PRO A 728 7.41 -11.74 4.75
CA PRO A 728 6.24 -11.76 5.62
C PRO A 728 6.47 -12.38 6.99
N ILE A 729 7.22 -13.49 7.07
CA ILE A 729 7.47 -14.17 8.36
C ILE A 729 8.31 -13.29 9.27
N THR A 730 9.40 -12.71 8.75
CA THR A 730 10.26 -11.81 9.55
C THR A 730 9.49 -10.53 9.92
N GLY A 731 8.75 -9.92 9.00
CA GLY A 731 7.90 -8.76 9.29
C GLY A 731 6.87 -9.02 10.39
N PHE A 732 6.19 -10.17 10.37
CA PHE A 732 5.17 -10.52 11.37
C PHE A 732 5.79 -10.78 12.74
N VAL A 733 6.96 -11.43 12.77
CA VAL A 733 7.75 -11.60 13.99
C VAL A 733 8.19 -10.24 14.54
N HIS A 734 8.70 -9.34 13.71
CA HIS A 734 9.07 -7.99 14.14
C HIS A 734 7.90 -7.18 14.67
N GLN A 735 6.73 -7.30 14.06
CA GLN A 735 5.53 -6.63 14.52
C GLN A 735 5.09 -7.13 15.91
N HIS A 736 4.98 -8.45 16.10
CA HIS A 736 4.36 -9.01 17.31
C HIS A 736 5.34 -9.32 18.45
N LEU A 737 6.60 -9.67 18.15
CA LEU A 737 7.62 -9.93 19.17
C LEU A 737 8.60 -8.75 19.31
N GLY A 738 8.87 -8.04 18.22
CA GLY A 738 9.77 -6.88 18.19
C GLY A 738 9.12 -5.54 18.54
N GLY A 739 7.79 -5.44 18.44
CA GLY A 739 7.03 -4.20 18.68
C GLY A 739 7.14 -3.18 17.53
N VAL A 740 7.52 -3.60 16.33
CA VAL A 740 7.67 -2.73 15.15
C VAL A 740 6.35 -2.69 14.37
N GLY A 741 5.45 -1.80 14.78
CA GLY A 741 4.08 -1.72 14.26
C GLY A 741 3.98 -1.35 12.77
N GLU A 742 5.01 -0.70 12.22
CA GLU A 742 5.07 -0.21 10.85
C GLU A 742 5.03 -1.36 9.82
N TYR A 743 5.59 -2.53 10.17
CA TYR A 743 5.55 -3.71 9.31
C TYR A 743 4.14 -4.27 9.11
N ARG A 744 3.15 -3.84 9.90
CA ARG A 744 1.73 -4.10 9.61
C ARG A 744 1.35 -3.68 8.19
N GLN A 745 1.96 -2.61 7.68
CA GLN A 745 1.65 -2.09 6.35
C GLN A 745 1.99 -3.07 5.22
N ILE A 746 2.85 -4.07 5.47
CA ILE A 746 3.07 -5.19 4.53
C ILE A 746 1.78 -5.99 4.36
N PHE A 747 1.13 -6.34 5.48
CA PHE A 747 -0.05 -7.21 5.51
C PHE A 747 -1.33 -6.50 5.05
N THR A 748 -1.40 -5.18 5.19
CA THR A 748 -2.47 -4.36 4.59
C THR A 748 -2.26 -4.13 3.09
N GLY A 749 -1.09 -4.48 2.56
CA GLY A 749 -0.65 -4.27 1.18
C GLY A 749 -0.02 -2.89 0.92
N LYS A 750 -0.09 -1.95 1.85
CA LYS A 750 0.37 -0.56 1.66
C LYS A 750 1.88 -0.40 1.59
N LEU A 751 2.66 -1.29 2.21
CA LEU A 751 4.12 -1.27 2.14
C LEU A 751 4.61 -2.43 1.26
N PRO A 752 4.87 -2.17 -0.04
CA PRO A 752 5.41 -3.19 -0.93
C PRO A 752 6.93 -3.26 -0.77
N ILE A 753 7.43 -4.34 -0.17
CA ILE A 753 8.87 -4.54 -0.01
C ILE A 753 9.47 -5.00 -1.34
N SER A 754 10.50 -4.31 -1.81
CA SER A 754 11.14 -4.47 -3.12
C SER A 754 11.68 -5.88 -3.40
N THR A 755 12.03 -6.65 -2.36
CA THR A 755 12.51 -8.03 -2.48
C THR A 755 11.41 -9.04 -2.77
N MET A 756 10.14 -8.68 -2.57
CA MET A 756 9.01 -9.58 -2.81
C MET A 756 8.47 -9.48 -4.24
N PRO A 757 7.94 -10.58 -4.81
CA PRO A 757 7.14 -10.54 -6.03
C PRO A 757 5.74 -9.98 -5.72
N ASN A 758 5.65 -8.66 -5.49
CA ASN A 758 4.44 -7.99 -4.99
C ASN A 758 3.21 -8.15 -5.92
N ASP A 759 3.43 -8.27 -7.23
CA ASP A 759 2.40 -8.54 -8.24
C ASP A 759 1.65 -9.87 -8.00
N SER A 760 2.31 -10.80 -7.33
CA SER A 760 1.83 -12.15 -7.02
C SER A 760 1.28 -12.26 -5.60
N MET A 761 1.38 -11.21 -4.78
CA MET A 761 0.96 -11.20 -3.37
C MET A 761 -0.44 -10.60 -3.22
N HIS A 762 -1.45 -11.44 -2.98
CA HIS A 762 -2.82 -10.97 -2.76
C HIS A 762 -3.18 -11.06 -1.27
N TRP A 763 -3.16 -9.90 -0.61
CA TRP A 763 -3.37 -9.77 0.82
C TRP A 763 -4.85 -9.71 1.22
N SER A 764 -5.21 -10.34 2.34
CA SER A 764 -6.41 -10.05 3.14
C SER A 764 -5.98 -9.79 4.58
N TYR A 765 -6.61 -8.83 5.24
CA TYR A 765 -6.19 -8.36 6.55
C TYR A 765 -7.37 -7.94 7.40
N GLN A 766 -7.39 -8.38 8.65
CA GLN A 766 -8.37 -8.00 9.67
C GLN A 766 -7.63 -7.42 10.88
N HIS A 767 -7.96 -6.18 11.24
CA HIS A 767 -7.53 -5.56 12.49
C HIS A 767 -8.42 -6.03 13.65
N PRO A 768 -7.91 -6.21 14.89
CA PRO A 768 -8.74 -6.58 16.04
C PRO A 768 -9.87 -5.56 16.33
N ASP A 769 -9.59 -4.27 16.17
CA ASP A 769 -10.60 -3.22 16.25
C ASP A 769 -11.28 -3.03 14.89
N HIS A 770 -12.44 -3.66 14.72
CA HIS A 770 -13.29 -3.53 13.54
C HIS A 770 -14.78 -3.63 13.89
N LEU A 771 -15.62 -3.09 13.02
CA LEU A 771 -17.07 -3.24 13.01
C LEU A 771 -17.47 -3.98 11.73
N THR A 772 -17.95 -5.22 11.87
CA THR A 772 -18.47 -5.98 10.74
C THR A 772 -19.91 -5.59 10.45
N ALA A 773 -20.10 -4.82 9.38
CA ALA A 773 -21.42 -4.48 8.87
C ALA A 773 -22.12 -5.74 8.35
N ASP A 774 -21.40 -6.54 7.57
CA ASP A 774 -21.90 -7.79 7.00
C ASP A 774 -20.77 -8.83 6.87
N ASP A 775 -20.98 -10.01 7.44
CA ASP A 775 -20.12 -11.19 7.31
C ASP A 775 -20.75 -12.27 6.42
N TYR A 776 -21.99 -12.08 5.93
CA TYR A 776 -22.63 -13.00 4.98
C TYR A 776 -22.80 -14.45 5.47
N GLU A 777 -22.69 -14.66 6.78
CA GLU A 777 -22.73 -15.97 7.44
C GLU A 777 -24.14 -16.43 7.81
N ASN A 778 -25.10 -15.51 7.80
CA ASN A 778 -26.41 -15.73 8.39
C ASN A 778 -27.45 -16.32 7.42
N GLY A 779 -27.10 -16.45 6.13
CA GLY A 779 -27.97 -16.97 5.07
C GLY A 779 -29.14 -16.05 4.75
N ASN A 780 -29.05 -14.77 5.12
CA ASN A 780 -30.09 -13.76 5.00
C ASN A 780 -29.65 -12.59 4.13
N THR A 781 -29.95 -12.72 2.84
CA THR A 781 -29.68 -11.67 1.85
C THR A 781 -30.52 -10.40 2.02
N THR A 782 -31.31 -10.25 3.08
CA THR A 782 -32.13 -9.05 3.32
C THR A 782 -31.75 -8.30 4.60
N LEU A 783 -30.89 -8.88 5.44
CA LEU A 783 -30.34 -8.23 6.63
C LEU A 783 -28.86 -8.51 6.74
N ASN A 784 -28.09 -7.47 7.03
CA ASN A 784 -26.66 -7.62 7.33
C ASN A 784 -26.46 -8.11 8.78
N THR A 785 -25.22 -8.38 9.17
CA THR A 785 -24.83 -8.87 10.50
C THR A 785 -25.23 -7.93 11.65
N LEU A 786 -25.29 -6.62 11.39
CA LEU A 786 -25.77 -5.63 12.36
C LEU A 786 -27.31 -5.54 12.44
N ALA A 787 -28.03 -6.41 11.72
CA ALA A 787 -29.49 -6.39 11.56
C ALA A 787 -30.03 -5.12 10.87
N GLY A 788 -29.18 -4.43 10.10
CA GLY A 788 -29.58 -3.42 9.15
C GLY A 788 -30.14 -4.03 7.87
N GLY A 789 -31.02 -3.29 7.19
CA GLY A 789 -31.62 -3.74 5.94
C GLY A 789 -30.60 -3.83 4.80
N VAL A 790 -30.69 -4.88 4.00
CA VAL A 790 -29.94 -5.04 2.75
C VAL A 790 -30.91 -4.96 1.58
N SER A 791 -30.55 -4.18 0.55
CA SER A 791 -31.35 -4.03 -0.66
C SER A 791 -30.46 -4.04 -1.91
N TYR A 792 -30.93 -4.67 -2.99
CA TYR A 792 -30.20 -4.71 -4.27
C TYR A 792 -31.19 -4.64 -5.44
N PRO A 793 -31.69 -3.45 -5.80
CA PRO A 793 -32.61 -3.29 -6.92
C PRO A 793 -31.91 -3.57 -8.25
N GLY A 794 -32.69 -3.84 -9.30
CA GLY A 794 -32.15 -4.00 -10.66
C GLY A 794 -31.94 -5.47 -11.05
N SER A 795 -30.81 -5.77 -11.70
CA SER A 795 -30.51 -7.12 -12.21
C SER A 795 -29.65 -7.97 -11.27
N LEU A 796 -29.27 -7.44 -10.11
CA LEU A 796 -28.46 -8.14 -9.12
C LEU A 796 -29.13 -9.44 -8.66
N SER A 797 -28.36 -10.51 -8.73
CA SER A 797 -28.64 -11.77 -8.04
C SER A 797 -27.59 -11.97 -6.96
N VAL A 798 -28.03 -11.94 -5.70
CA VAL A 798 -27.20 -12.17 -4.50
C VAL A 798 -27.59 -13.49 -3.87
N SER A 799 -26.61 -14.31 -3.51
CA SER A 799 -26.80 -15.56 -2.76
C SER A 799 -25.67 -15.78 -1.77
N GLU A 800 -26.02 -16.00 -0.50
CA GLU A 800 -25.07 -16.35 0.55
C GLU A 800 -24.79 -17.86 0.62
N GLY A 801 -23.63 -18.21 1.16
CA GLY A 801 -23.25 -19.60 1.45
C GLY A 801 -22.78 -20.41 0.23
N SER A 802 -22.50 -19.78 -0.92
CA SER A 802 -21.89 -20.46 -2.07
C SER A 802 -21.22 -19.51 -3.07
N VAL A 803 -19.88 -19.47 -3.09
CA VAL A 803 -19.06 -18.88 -4.17
C VAL A 803 -19.18 -19.69 -5.49
N GLY A 804 -19.72 -20.91 -5.41
CA GLY A 804 -19.82 -21.84 -6.54
C GLY A 804 -18.58 -22.75 -6.70
N SER A 805 -18.38 -23.27 -7.92
CA SER A 805 -17.40 -24.34 -8.20
C SER A 805 -15.93 -23.95 -8.11
N CYS A 806 -15.62 -22.67 -7.84
CA CYS A 806 -14.26 -22.18 -7.67
C CYS A 806 -13.84 -22.06 -6.20
N SER A 807 -14.71 -22.42 -5.24
CA SER A 807 -14.33 -22.67 -3.86
C SER A 807 -13.69 -24.06 -3.75
N PHE A 808 -12.42 -24.11 -3.37
CA PHE A 808 -11.63 -25.35 -3.33
C PHE A 808 -11.66 -26.04 -1.96
N HIS A 809 -12.09 -25.32 -0.91
CA HIS A 809 -12.31 -25.83 0.42
C HIS A 809 -13.77 -25.59 0.81
N PRO A 810 -14.44 -26.53 1.51
CA PRO A 810 -15.67 -26.21 2.23
C PRO A 810 -15.38 -25.03 3.17
N SER A 811 -15.84 -23.82 2.86
CA SER A 811 -15.76 -22.71 3.80
C SER A 811 -16.80 -22.97 4.88
N SER A 812 -16.37 -22.87 6.14
CA SER A 812 -17.26 -22.69 7.29
C SER A 812 -17.93 -21.33 7.23
N ASN A 813 -17.27 -20.38 6.57
CA ASN A 813 -17.72 -19.02 6.33
C ASN A 813 -18.49 -18.88 5.00
N GLY A 814 -19.70 -18.34 5.06
CA GLY A 814 -20.59 -18.00 3.98
C GLY A 814 -20.21 -16.68 3.34
N THR A 815 -20.06 -16.69 2.02
CA THR A 815 -19.77 -15.49 1.22
C THR A 815 -21.01 -15.08 0.43
N ALA A 816 -21.16 -13.79 0.10
CA ALA A 816 -22.16 -13.36 -0.88
C ALA A 816 -21.64 -13.50 -2.32
N GLY A 817 -22.19 -14.46 -3.06
CA GLY A 817 -22.05 -14.51 -4.52
C GLY A 817 -22.95 -13.47 -5.18
N VAL A 818 -22.37 -12.54 -5.94
CA VAL A 818 -23.07 -11.44 -6.61
C VAL A 818 -22.91 -11.55 -8.12
N THR A 819 -24.03 -11.62 -8.86
CA THR A 819 -24.05 -11.64 -10.33
C THR A 819 -24.88 -10.49 -10.86
N TRP A 820 -24.39 -9.78 -11.87
CA TRP A 820 -25.11 -8.66 -12.50
C TRP A 820 -24.96 -8.67 -14.02
N THR A 821 -25.98 -8.15 -14.70
CA THR A 821 -26.02 -8.04 -16.17
C THR A 821 -26.34 -6.62 -16.66
N GLY A 822 -26.82 -5.75 -15.78
CA GLY A 822 -27.01 -4.32 -16.01
C GLY A 822 -25.86 -3.51 -15.42
N ALA A 823 -25.41 -2.48 -16.14
CA ALA A 823 -24.37 -1.57 -15.64
C ALA A 823 -24.96 -0.62 -14.57
N GLY A 824 -24.24 -0.44 -13.46
CA GLY A 824 -24.62 0.50 -12.40
C GLY A 824 -25.63 -0.06 -11.40
N ASP A 825 -25.79 -1.38 -11.37
CA ASP A 825 -26.54 -2.11 -10.36
C ASP A 825 -25.92 -1.87 -8.96
N ILE A 826 -26.73 -1.66 -7.92
CA ILE A 826 -26.25 -1.30 -6.57
C ILE A 826 -26.65 -2.35 -5.52
N TYR A 827 -25.69 -2.79 -4.70
CA TYR A 827 -25.91 -3.46 -3.41
C TYR A 827 -25.86 -2.42 -2.29
N GLU A 828 -26.88 -2.35 -1.45
CA GLU A 828 -27.01 -1.40 -0.34
C GLU A 828 -27.07 -2.17 0.99
N SER A 829 -26.22 -1.78 1.94
CA SER A 829 -26.20 -2.31 3.31
C SER A 829 -26.36 -1.17 4.32
N VAL A 830 -27.47 -1.17 5.07
CA VAL A 830 -27.83 -0.11 6.01
C VAL A 830 -27.15 -0.31 7.36
N LEU A 831 -26.60 0.76 7.93
CA LEU A 831 -26.11 0.79 9.31
C LEU A 831 -27.24 1.19 10.27
N PRO A 832 -27.59 0.35 11.26
CA PRO A 832 -28.56 0.70 12.30
C PRO A 832 -28.09 1.92 13.11
N VAL A 833 -29.04 2.71 13.63
CA VAL A 833 -28.78 4.00 14.33
C VAL A 833 -27.66 3.95 15.40
N GLY A 834 -27.47 2.81 16.09
CA GLY A 834 -26.44 2.66 17.11
C GLY A 834 -25.03 2.28 16.61
N GLN A 835 -24.85 2.11 15.30
CA GLN A 835 -23.63 1.62 14.65
C GLN A 835 -23.15 2.55 13.53
N ARG A 836 -23.70 3.77 13.44
CA ARG A 836 -23.46 4.71 12.34
C ARG A 836 -22.19 5.55 12.51
N ASP A 837 -21.75 5.72 13.74
CA ASP A 837 -20.49 6.37 14.04
C ASP A 837 -19.34 5.43 13.69
N VAL A 838 -18.66 5.76 12.59
CA VAL A 838 -17.50 5.04 12.08
C VAL A 838 -16.26 5.92 12.07
N SER A 839 -16.33 7.12 12.63
CA SER A 839 -15.24 8.11 12.70
C SER A 839 -14.00 7.59 13.43
N GLY A 840 -14.21 6.63 14.33
CA GLY A 840 -13.13 5.96 15.07
C GLY A 840 -12.32 4.97 14.24
N TYR A 841 -12.74 4.62 13.02
CA TYR A 841 -12.03 3.73 12.11
C TYR A 841 -11.26 4.51 11.04
N SER A 842 -10.30 3.86 10.40
CA SER A 842 -9.45 4.50 9.38
C SER A 842 -9.77 4.01 7.95
N HIS A 843 -10.39 2.83 7.80
CA HIS A 843 -10.73 2.22 6.50
C HIS A 843 -12.12 1.59 6.49
N LEU A 844 -12.76 1.59 5.32
CA LEU A 844 -13.77 0.62 4.92
C LEU A 844 -13.06 -0.52 4.17
N SER A 845 -13.32 -1.76 4.55
CA SER A 845 -12.71 -2.93 3.92
C SER A 845 -13.75 -4.00 3.60
N PHE A 846 -13.45 -4.81 2.60
CA PHE A 846 -14.15 -6.05 2.31
C PHE A 846 -13.23 -6.99 1.52
N ARG A 847 -13.47 -8.29 1.65
CA ARG A 847 -12.82 -9.32 0.82
C ARG A 847 -13.62 -9.50 -0.46
N VAL A 848 -12.92 -9.66 -1.58
CA VAL A 848 -13.55 -9.85 -2.90
C VAL A 848 -12.72 -10.74 -3.81
N THR A 849 -13.40 -11.52 -4.65
CA THR A 849 -12.81 -12.26 -5.76
C THR A 849 -13.74 -12.23 -6.97
N GLN A 850 -13.17 -12.33 -8.17
CA GLN A 850 -13.95 -12.71 -9.34
C GLN A 850 -14.35 -14.19 -9.25
N VAL A 851 -15.56 -14.52 -9.69
CA VAL A 851 -16.02 -15.91 -9.82
C VAL A 851 -15.96 -16.33 -11.29
N PRO A 852 -15.14 -17.32 -11.67
CA PRO A 852 -15.03 -17.76 -13.06
C PRO A 852 -16.36 -18.30 -13.59
N ASP A 853 -16.72 -17.88 -14.81
CA ASP A 853 -17.98 -18.25 -15.46
C ASP A 853 -17.79 -18.68 -16.93
N GLY A 854 -16.56 -19.05 -17.28
CA GLY A 854 -16.18 -19.42 -18.65
C GLY A 854 -15.92 -18.23 -19.58
N GLY A 855 -15.84 -17.00 -19.06
CA GLY A 855 -15.46 -15.81 -19.84
C GLY A 855 -16.65 -14.95 -20.29
N THR A 856 -17.86 -15.21 -19.79
CA THR A 856 -19.10 -14.59 -20.31
C THR A 856 -19.34 -13.22 -19.67
N LEU A 857 -19.30 -13.17 -18.34
CA LEU A 857 -19.44 -11.98 -17.50
C LEU A 857 -18.08 -11.48 -17.03
N ASN A 858 -17.13 -12.39 -16.83
CA ASN A 858 -15.76 -12.07 -16.43
C ASN A 858 -14.79 -12.51 -17.54
N PRO A 859 -14.40 -11.60 -18.46
CA PRO A 859 -13.40 -11.91 -19.48
C PRO A 859 -12.11 -12.45 -18.86
N VAL A 860 -11.53 -13.48 -19.47
CA VAL A 860 -10.30 -14.12 -18.97
C VAL A 860 -9.15 -13.13 -18.96
N GLY A 861 -8.48 -13.00 -17.82
CA GLY A 861 -7.33 -12.12 -17.63
C GLY A 861 -7.66 -10.64 -17.49
N ALA A 862 -8.95 -10.27 -17.43
CA ALA A 862 -9.36 -8.89 -17.17
C ALA A 862 -9.69 -8.68 -15.70
N ASP A 863 -9.24 -7.57 -15.16
CA ASP A 863 -9.53 -7.15 -13.79
C ASP A 863 -10.95 -6.58 -13.67
N LYS A 864 -11.44 -6.49 -12.44
CA LYS A 864 -12.70 -5.84 -12.11
C LYS A 864 -12.48 -4.64 -11.19
N THR A 865 -13.32 -3.64 -11.40
CA THR A 865 -13.43 -2.48 -10.52
C THR A 865 -14.85 -2.41 -9.99
N LEU A 866 -14.98 -2.22 -8.67
CA LEU A 866 -16.24 -1.87 -8.03
C LEU A 866 -16.20 -0.41 -7.60
N ILE A 867 -17.37 0.21 -7.40
CA ILE A 867 -17.47 1.57 -6.87
C ILE A 867 -18.16 1.48 -5.52
N VAL A 868 -17.51 1.99 -4.49
CA VAL A 868 -18.04 1.97 -3.13
C VAL A 868 -18.47 3.38 -2.76
N ARG A 869 -19.65 3.54 -2.17
CA ARG A 869 -20.19 4.82 -1.73
C ARG A 869 -20.59 4.74 -0.26
N LEU A 870 -20.16 5.73 0.53
CA LEU A 870 -20.72 5.98 1.86
C LEU A 870 -21.78 7.08 1.77
N VAL A 871 -22.89 6.89 2.50
CA VAL A 871 -23.97 7.87 2.61
C VAL A 871 -24.25 8.13 4.08
N ASP A 872 -24.34 9.40 4.47
CA ASP A 872 -24.62 9.82 5.85
C ASP A 872 -26.10 10.13 6.11
N GLY A 873 -26.39 10.60 7.33
CA GLY A 873 -27.73 10.89 7.82
C GLY A 873 -28.40 12.11 7.19
N ASP A 874 -27.59 13.06 6.72
CA ASP A 874 -28.05 14.25 6.01
C ASP A 874 -28.22 13.98 4.50
N GLY A 875 -27.75 12.82 4.04
CA GLY A 875 -27.84 12.35 2.67
C GLY A 875 -26.65 12.78 1.80
N ASP A 876 -25.62 13.37 2.40
CA ASP A 876 -24.34 13.59 1.74
C ASP A 876 -23.66 12.24 1.49
N SER A 877 -22.95 12.14 0.37
CA SER A 877 -22.34 10.89 -0.05
C SER A 877 -21.11 11.10 -0.90
N ARG A 878 -20.18 10.14 -0.85
CA ARG A 878 -18.99 10.13 -1.71
C ARG A 878 -18.67 8.72 -2.18
N LYS A 879 -18.13 8.62 -3.40
CA LYS A 879 -17.68 7.37 -4.03
C LYS A 879 -16.17 7.22 -3.96
N ALA A 880 -15.71 5.96 -4.00
CA ALA A 880 -14.33 5.55 -4.17
C ALA A 880 -14.28 4.34 -5.12
N LEU A 881 -13.29 4.28 -6.01
CA LEU A 881 -13.12 3.14 -6.91
C LEU A 881 -12.16 2.14 -6.27
N THR A 882 -12.47 0.85 -6.33
CA THR A 882 -11.57 -0.16 -5.76
C THR A 882 -10.20 -0.15 -6.43
N SER A 883 -10.14 0.09 -7.75
CA SER A 883 -8.90 0.10 -8.55
C SER A 883 -7.91 1.20 -8.16
N ASP A 884 -8.35 2.26 -7.49
CA ASP A 884 -7.43 3.29 -6.98
C ASP A 884 -6.59 2.76 -5.79
N PHE A 885 -7.05 1.69 -5.13
CA PHE A 885 -6.41 1.10 -3.95
C PHE A 885 -5.89 -0.31 -4.20
N ARG A 886 -6.70 -1.15 -4.86
CA ARG A 886 -6.42 -2.55 -5.20
C ARG A 886 -7.19 -2.99 -6.45
N ASP A 887 -6.47 -3.64 -7.35
CA ASP A 887 -7.02 -4.46 -8.42
C ASP A 887 -7.88 -5.62 -7.87
N ILE A 888 -8.89 -6.06 -8.63
CA ILE A 888 -9.60 -7.31 -8.36
C ILE A 888 -9.29 -8.26 -9.54
N PRO A 889 -8.22 -9.05 -9.43
CA PRO A 889 -7.65 -9.73 -10.58
C PRO A 889 -8.49 -10.93 -11.00
N TYR A 890 -8.31 -11.36 -12.24
CA TYR A 890 -8.89 -12.62 -12.69
C TYR A 890 -8.26 -13.80 -11.92
N PRO A 891 -9.01 -14.84 -11.51
CA PRO A 891 -8.49 -15.87 -10.60
C PRO A 891 -7.36 -16.70 -11.24
N TYR A 892 -6.39 -17.11 -10.41
CA TYR A 892 -5.21 -17.86 -10.86
C TYR A 892 -5.56 -19.11 -11.68
N GLU A 893 -4.92 -19.27 -12.83
CA GLU A 893 -5.22 -20.36 -13.75
C GLU A 893 -4.36 -21.61 -13.47
N ARG A 894 -4.91 -22.58 -12.73
CA ARG A 894 -4.28 -23.91 -12.63
C ARG A 894 -4.47 -24.71 -13.93
N SER A 895 -5.64 -24.59 -14.54
CA SER A 895 -5.93 -25.12 -15.87
C SER A 895 -7.12 -24.38 -16.49
N ALA A 896 -7.42 -24.68 -17.76
CA ALA A 896 -8.57 -24.10 -18.46
C ALA A 896 -9.93 -24.31 -17.75
N THR A 897 -10.05 -25.27 -16.84
CA THR A 897 -11.27 -25.56 -16.06
C THR A 897 -11.07 -25.49 -14.55
N ASN A 898 -9.87 -25.16 -14.07
CA ASN A 898 -9.53 -25.12 -12.65
C ASN A 898 -8.92 -23.76 -12.31
N ARG A 899 -9.70 -22.95 -11.60
CA ARG A 899 -9.35 -21.59 -11.20
C ARG A 899 -9.85 -21.34 -9.78
N PRO A 900 -9.03 -21.59 -8.73
CA PRO A 900 -9.37 -21.21 -7.37
C PRO A 900 -9.63 -19.71 -7.28
N CYS A 901 -10.79 -19.34 -6.75
CA CYS A 901 -11.21 -17.95 -6.58
C CYS A 901 -11.09 -17.56 -5.10
N GLN A 902 -9.84 -17.49 -4.61
CA GLN A 902 -9.61 -17.02 -3.25
C GLN A 902 -9.71 -15.50 -3.21
N MET A 903 -10.28 -14.98 -2.12
CA MET A 903 -10.53 -13.55 -1.98
C MET A 903 -9.28 -12.80 -1.56
N LYS A 904 -9.23 -11.54 -1.99
CA LYS A 904 -8.28 -10.54 -1.51
C LYS A 904 -9.03 -9.40 -0.82
N GLY A 905 -8.37 -8.72 0.11
CA GLY A 905 -8.89 -7.53 0.76
C GLY A 905 -8.77 -6.31 -0.14
N VAL A 906 -9.87 -5.57 -0.27
CA VAL A 906 -9.85 -4.17 -0.69
C VAL A 906 -10.01 -3.32 0.57
N ARG A 907 -9.15 -2.30 0.72
CA ARG A 907 -9.13 -1.39 1.87
C ARG A 907 -9.14 0.04 1.36
N ILE A 908 -10.25 0.73 1.58
CA ILE A 908 -10.47 2.11 1.15
C ILE A 908 -10.37 3.00 2.40
N PRO A 909 -9.40 3.92 2.49
CA PRO A 909 -9.30 4.84 3.61
C PRO A 909 -10.61 5.63 3.80
N LEU A 910 -11.12 5.74 5.02
CA LEU A 910 -12.34 6.52 5.29
C LEU A 910 -12.17 7.99 4.96
N ARG A 911 -10.94 8.51 5.08
CA ARG A 911 -10.59 9.85 4.63
C ARG A 911 -10.94 10.08 3.16
N THR A 912 -10.88 9.07 2.29
CA THR A 912 -11.30 9.20 0.88
C THR A 912 -12.77 9.63 0.78
N PHE A 913 -13.63 9.23 1.72
CA PHE A 913 -15.03 9.63 1.71
C PHE A 913 -15.28 11.02 2.31
N ALA A 914 -14.39 11.52 3.17
CA ALA A 914 -14.51 12.82 3.85
C ALA A 914 -13.61 13.93 3.25
N MET A 915 -12.63 13.57 2.41
CA MET A 915 -11.73 14.49 1.71
C MET A 915 -12.53 15.44 0.80
N ASN A 916 -11.88 16.52 0.36
CA ASN A 916 -12.50 17.52 -0.54
C ASN A 916 -13.88 17.96 -0.03
N ASN A 917 -14.00 18.13 1.30
CA ASN A 917 -15.19 18.54 2.03
C ASN A 917 -16.47 17.97 1.42
N SER A 918 -16.50 16.66 1.21
CA SER A 918 -17.62 15.96 0.57
C SER A 918 -18.96 16.19 1.28
N GLY A 919 -18.91 16.62 2.54
CA GLY A 919 -20.05 16.75 3.44
C GLY A 919 -20.31 15.46 4.22
N VAL A 920 -19.68 14.34 3.84
CA VAL A 920 -19.91 13.03 4.47
C VAL A 920 -19.50 13.07 5.93
N ASP A 921 -20.49 13.00 6.81
CA ASP A 921 -20.31 12.91 8.25
C ASP A 921 -20.03 11.46 8.66
N LEU A 922 -18.77 11.16 9.00
CA LEU A 922 -18.36 9.84 9.47
C LEU A 922 -18.96 9.47 10.84
N ASP A 923 -19.54 10.43 11.58
CA ASP A 923 -20.25 10.18 12.84
C ASP A 923 -21.69 9.62 12.63
N ASP A 924 -22.26 9.73 11.42
CA ASP A 924 -23.63 9.27 11.11
C ASP A 924 -23.76 8.60 9.72
N ILE A 925 -22.89 7.64 9.41
CA ILE A 925 -23.01 6.84 8.17
C ILE A 925 -24.23 5.92 8.25
N VAL A 926 -25.20 6.13 7.35
CA VAL A 926 -26.46 5.37 7.35
C VAL A 926 -26.43 4.13 6.47
N ARG A 927 -25.57 4.10 5.45
CA ARG A 927 -25.41 2.92 4.58
C ARG A 927 -24.12 2.94 3.78
N VAL A 928 -23.69 1.74 3.43
CA VAL A 928 -22.66 1.45 2.43
C VAL A 928 -23.34 0.97 1.16
N GLU A 929 -22.99 1.55 0.02
CA GLU A 929 -23.46 1.12 -1.30
C GLU A 929 -22.27 0.61 -2.13
N ILE A 930 -22.41 -0.55 -2.76
CA ILE A 930 -21.45 -1.11 -3.73
C ILE A 930 -22.15 -1.12 -5.10
N GLU A 931 -21.66 -0.28 -6.01
CA GLU A 931 -22.12 -0.21 -7.39
C GLU A 931 -21.24 -1.08 -8.29
N PHE A 932 -21.89 -1.81 -9.20
CA PHE A 932 -21.28 -2.82 -10.06
C PHE A 932 -21.29 -2.34 -11.54
N PRO A 933 -20.15 -1.85 -12.07
CA PRO A 933 -20.05 -1.42 -13.46
C PRO A 933 -20.14 -2.59 -14.44
N GLY A 934 -20.68 -2.33 -15.64
CA GLY A 934 -20.70 -3.30 -16.74
C GLY A 934 -21.47 -4.59 -16.43
N THR A 935 -20.87 -5.74 -16.70
CA THR A 935 -21.36 -7.06 -16.32
C THR A 935 -20.30 -7.79 -15.51
N GLY A 936 -20.72 -8.75 -14.68
CA GLY A 936 -19.76 -9.52 -13.92
C GLY A 936 -20.36 -10.49 -12.92
N LYS A 937 -19.44 -11.23 -12.29
CA LYS A 937 -19.74 -12.12 -11.19
C LYS A 937 -18.62 -12.07 -10.16
N VAL A 938 -18.92 -11.67 -8.93
CA VAL A 938 -17.94 -11.64 -7.84
C VAL A 938 -18.47 -12.42 -6.65
N ALA A 939 -17.59 -12.71 -5.70
CA ALA A 939 -17.99 -13.01 -4.35
C ALA A 939 -17.38 -11.96 -3.42
N ILE A 940 -18.17 -11.53 -2.44
CA ILE A 940 -17.82 -10.51 -1.44
C ILE A 940 -18.00 -11.13 -0.07
N ASP A 941 -17.14 -10.73 0.86
CA ASP A 941 -17.17 -11.15 2.25
C ASP A 941 -16.60 -10.03 3.16
N ASP A 942 -16.84 -10.10 4.47
CA ASP A 942 -16.28 -9.23 5.50
C ASP A 942 -16.40 -7.72 5.22
N LEU A 943 -17.61 -7.21 4.96
CA LEU A 943 -17.83 -5.77 4.85
C LEU A 943 -17.66 -5.11 6.23
N GLN A 944 -16.54 -4.42 6.42
CA GLN A 944 -16.06 -3.98 7.72
C GLN A 944 -15.58 -2.51 7.72
N PHE A 945 -15.84 -1.78 8.80
CA PHE A 945 -15.08 -0.59 9.16
C PHE A 945 -13.94 -1.00 10.10
N THR A 946 -12.69 -0.59 9.82
CA THR A 946 -11.49 -1.18 10.45
C THR A 946 -10.34 -0.16 10.56
N GLN A 947 -9.33 -0.45 11.37
CA GLN A 947 -8.11 0.36 11.52
C GLN A 947 -7.06 0.06 10.45
#